data_AF-A0A9P1AE89-F1
#
_entry.id   AF-A0A9P1AE89-F1
#
_cell.length_a   1.000
_cell.length_b   1.000
_cell.length_c   1.000
_cell.angle_alpha   90.00
_cell.angle_beta   90.00
_cell.angle_gamma   90.00
#
_symmetry.space_group_name_H-M   'P 1'
#
loop_
_entity.id
_entity.type
_entity.pdbx_description
1 polymer ?
#
loop_
_entity_poly.entity_id
_entity_poly.type
_entity_poly.pdbx_seq_one_letter_code
_entity_poly.pdbx_strand_id
1 'polypeptide(L)'
;MQQAAAGLPPHQFAALLPIAFANLASQPDPSSPLHSLCLQHVVFFVFHHFPDNIVNGLDLTLEGCNTNSTPASLLDAIVDKLEAKEFKKNKISLDMGAAKADECTRVLAKRLDEARTKLPNFYGVWSRYLDPVTRLAQLFLYVPIRDGFEPNQPMTVLQRECYEYFARVAAVFSPLIAPYSPTHPPFSPSHEAQAVLVLDRFIEFLSDLPFNSCIPPEAVDLDPRHATLLQRHRTATRSFELAVSLAVKLAITAMETCLDTRSPDCASFVSQIVARIPWGSILQTMHEDSSPSYLASLFGVLVRLAARPRNYENVRASLLELVKSLSLRTDWNRLTPEDATGIAHAVSKSLTLPSSVEMVSVIQVIWRKICCFVAREPFSHDALVKQTLWIKTECGLLLKADAAQIPVMYNSLISDVNLLAVNHSNLREYRVVARELTALWKNITDPKLGESLVSLWTDYLSANSNSPLVLTSVNTVIDSLNADQLTTALKVVEKTIAAYFSRTDSTWAELFHWIQFPNGSIKTIKSYLMTVPSSENKAQMLPLTLKVFMDYGGSDDNKFFDLHYYVTCIRPKHVTSEAGFVCLLARLIQWIAARSPTLPTHFAPTDDLLPPVIRYLGKAGKDESSFLTALISSKKTSHSQKLRVVLQILELYLTQQTLGEGKRPRCDANSPVLNSRISTLKELAQQKANQNMNEAFNKATAYFVQIETHHIQSASKLLLDIGRCTFRDRFLTDV
;
A
#
# COMPACT_ATOMS: atom_id res chain seq x y z
N MET A 1 44.44 -10.65 70.31
CA MET A 1 43.26 -11.42 69.84
C MET A 1 43.59 -12.40 68.72
N GLN A 2 44.23 -11.98 67.61
CA GLN A 2 44.55 -12.89 66.48
C GLN A 2 45.39 -14.13 66.86
N GLN A 3 46.32 -14.01 67.83
CA GLN A 3 47.10 -15.16 68.32
C GLN A 3 46.31 -16.13 69.22
N ALA A 4 45.27 -15.67 69.92
CA ALA A 4 44.43 -16.51 70.79
C ALA A 4 43.29 -17.21 69.99
N ALA A 5 42.83 -16.57 68.91
CA ALA A 5 41.80 -17.12 68.03
C ALA A 5 42.32 -18.24 67.11
N ALA A 6 43.61 -18.24 66.76
CA ALA A 6 44.21 -19.19 65.80
C ALA A 6 44.15 -20.67 66.23
N GLY A 7 44.01 -20.95 67.54
CA GLY A 7 43.96 -22.31 68.08
C GLY A 7 42.55 -22.88 68.31
N LEU A 8 41.49 -22.11 68.03
CA LEU A 8 40.11 -22.54 68.23
C LEU A 8 39.55 -23.20 66.95
N PRO A 9 38.77 -24.28 67.07
CA PRO A 9 38.29 -25.02 65.91
C PRO A 9 37.18 -24.26 65.15
N PRO A 10 37.06 -24.43 63.82
CA PRO A 10 36.14 -23.66 62.96
C PRO A 10 34.67 -23.69 63.42
N HIS A 11 34.21 -24.85 63.93
CA HIS A 11 32.83 -25.05 64.39
C HIS A 11 32.41 -24.13 65.55
N GLN A 12 33.36 -23.69 66.39
CA GLN A 12 33.07 -22.75 67.48
C GLN A 12 32.80 -21.34 66.94
N PHE A 13 33.51 -20.93 65.89
CA PHE A 13 33.24 -19.65 65.22
C PHE A 13 31.96 -19.70 64.39
N ALA A 14 31.67 -20.84 63.74
CA ALA A 14 30.39 -21.04 63.05
C ALA A 14 29.20 -20.87 64.00
N ALA A 15 29.29 -21.37 65.24
CA ALA A 15 28.26 -21.21 66.26
C ALA A 15 28.10 -19.75 66.75
N LEU A 16 29.15 -18.93 66.64
CA LEU A 16 29.14 -17.52 67.03
C LEU A 16 28.73 -16.56 65.90
N LEU A 17 28.71 -17.03 64.64
CA LEU A 17 28.31 -16.23 63.47
C LEU A 17 26.93 -15.58 63.62
N PRO A 18 25.87 -16.28 64.07
CA PRO A 18 24.55 -15.67 64.25
C PRO A 18 24.56 -14.50 65.24
N ILE A 19 25.33 -14.61 66.33
CA ILE A 19 25.44 -13.56 67.35
C ILE A 19 26.23 -12.37 66.82
N ALA A 20 27.36 -12.63 66.15
CA ALA A 20 28.16 -11.59 65.52
C ALA A 20 27.37 -10.82 64.45
N PHE A 21 26.58 -11.53 63.64
CA PHE A 21 25.70 -10.95 62.64
C PHE A 21 24.56 -10.15 63.27
N ALA A 22 23.91 -10.66 64.32
CA ALA A 22 22.88 -9.92 65.05
C ALA A 22 23.42 -8.60 65.63
N ASN A 23 24.65 -8.61 66.16
CA ASN A 23 25.32 -7.40 66.62
C ASN A 23 25.54 -6.40 65.48
N LEU A 24 26.01 -6.85 64.32
CA LEU A 24 26.15 -6.00 63.14
C LEU A 24 24.80 -5.44 62.66
N ALA A 25 23.77 -6.28 62.57
CA ALA A 25 22.42 -5.88 62.16
C ALA A 25 21.79 -4.86 63.12
N SER A 26 22.14 -4.91 64.42
CA SER A 26 21.68 -3.95 65.43
C SER A 26 22.30 -2.55 65.29
N GLN A 27 23.34 -2.40 64.45
CA GLN A 27 24.07 -1.15 64.24
C GLN A 27 23.86 -0.65 62.80
N PRO A 28 22.75 0.04 62.50
CA PRO A 28 22.37 0.37 61.12
C PRO A 28 23.19 1.51 60.49
N ASP A 29 23.88 2.33 61.30
CA ASP A 29 24.68 3.47 60.83
C ASP A 29 26.08 3.04 60.38
N PRO A 30 26.39 3.05 59.06
CA PRO A 30 27.68 2.63 58.54
C PRO A 30 28.83 3.56 58.94
N SER A 31 28.54 4.80 59.35
CA SER A 31 29.54 5.79 59.76
C SER A 31 30.02 5.60 61.20
N SER A 32 29.34 4.75 61.98
CA SER A 32 29.68 4.46 63.36
C SER A 32 30.95 3.59 63.47
N PRO A 33 31.92 3.93 64.34
CA PRO A 33 33.05 3.07 64.66
C PRO A 33 32.63 1.69 65.17
N LEU A 34 31.49 1.60 65.85
CA LEU A 34 30.95 0.34 66.35
C LEU A 34 30.43 -0.55 65.21
N HIS A 35 29.79 0.03 64.19
CA HIS A 35 29.40 -0.69 62.98
C HIS A 35 30.63 -1.28 62.27
N SER A 36 31.68 -0.46 62.14
CA SER A 36 32.95 -0.89 61.51
C SER A 36 33.60 -2.05 62.28
N LEU A 37 33.58 -2.01 63.62
CA LEU A 37 34.09 -3.10 64.45
C LEU A 37 33.25 -4.37 64.33
N CYS A 38 31.93 -4.27 64.38
CA CYS A 38 31.03 -5.41 64.22
C CYS A 38 31.17 -6.05 62.83
N LEU A 39 31.33 -5.24 61.79
CA LEU A 39 31.58 -5.70 60.42
C LEU A 39 32.89 -6.49 60.33
N GLN A 40 33.98 -5.96 60.92
CA GLN A 40 35.26 -6.66 60.97
C GLN A 40 35.18 -7.99 61.71
N HIS A 41 34.40 -8.09 62.78
CA HIS A 41 34.21 -9.34 63.53
C HIS A 41 33.47 -10.39 62.71
N VAL A 42 32.38 -10.01 62.04
CA VAL A 42 31.63 -10.94 61.17
C VAL A 42 32.53 -11.43 60.04
N VAL A 43 33.21 -10.52 59.34
CA VAL A 43 34.16 -10.89 58.27
C VAL A 43 35.27 -11.79 58.81
N PHE A 44 35.86 -11.47 59.97
CA PHE A 44 36.88 -12.32 60.58
C PHE A 44 36.36 -13.74 60.85
N PHE A 45 35.15 -13.91 61.36
CA PHE A 45 34.58 -15.24 61.65
C PHE A 45 34.27 -16.04 60.38
N VAL A 46 33.75 -15.37 59.34
CA VAL A 46 33.46 -15.99 58.04
C VAL A 46 34.73 -16.54 57.39
N PHE A 47 35.86 -15.83 57.53
CA PHE A 47 37.15 -16.18 56.93
C PHE A 47 38.13 -16.88 57.89
N HIS A 48 37.73 -17.16 59.12
CA HIS A 48 38.56 -17.88 60.08
C HIS A 48 38.67 -19.35 59.67
N HIS A 49 39.90 -19.87 59.50
CA HIS A 49 40.16 -21.19 58.90
C HIS A 49 39.40 -21.38 57.57
N PHE A 50 39.50 -20.39 56.67
CA PHE A 50 38.87 -20.46 55.35
C PHE A 50 39.30 -21.72 54.58
N PRO A 51 38.38 -22.45 53.91
CA PRO A 51 36.99 -22.09 53.57
C PRO A 51 35.90 -22.66 54.52
N ASP A 52 36.23 -23.12 55.73
CA ASP A 52 35.30 -23.92 56.53
C ASP A 52 33.98 -23.21 56.90
N ASN A 53 34.05 -21.89 57.16
CA ASN A 53 32.91 -21.11 57.66
C ASN A 53 32.18 -20.29 56.59
N ILE A 54 32.65 -20.27 55.33
CA ILE A 54 32.11 -19.38 54.29
C ILE A 54 30.65 -19.70 53.95
N VAL A 55 30.28 -20.98 53.92
CA VAL A 55 28.93 -21.42 53.55
C VAL A 55 27.91 -20.95 54.60
N ASN A 56 28.21 -21.15 55.88
CA ASN A 56 27.35 -20.71 56.99
C ASN A 56 27.27 -19.18 57.06
N GLY A 57 28.39 -18.49 56.83
CA GLY A 57 28.43 -17.04 56.76
C GLY A 57 27.61 -16.46 55.61
N LEU A 58 27.73 -17.04 54.42
CA LEU A 58 26.99 -16.66 53.23
C LEU A 58 25.49 -16.90 53.41
N ASP A 59 25.11 -18.06 53.93
CA ASP A 59 23.70 -18.42 54.15
C ASP A 59 23.01 -17.42 55.09
N LEU A 60 23.64 -17.10 56.22
CA LEU A 60 23.18 -16.11 57.19
C LEU A 60 23.08 -14.70 56.59
N THR A 61 24.09 -14.31 55.80
CA THR A 61 24.16 -13.00 55.16
C THR A 61 23.06 -12.84 54.10
N LEU A 62 22.82 -13.86 53.28
CA LEU A 62 21.77 -13.85 52.25
C LEU A 62 20.37 -13.93 52.88
N GLU A 63 20.20 -14.65 53.98
CA GLU A 63 18.95 -14.68 54.73
C GLU A 63 18.58 -13.31 55.30
N GLY A 64 19.56 -12.59 55.87
CA GLY A 64 19.38 -11.23 56.37
C GLY A 64 19.02 -10.20 55.29
N CYS A 65 19.30 -10.47 54.00
CA CYS A 65 18.88 -9.59 52.89
C CYS A 65 17.36 -9.49 52.78
N ASN A 66 16.63 -10.59 53.06
CA ASN A 66 15.16 -10.60 52.96
C ASN A 66 14.49 -9.62 53.94
N THR A 67 15.15 -9.32 55.05
CA THR A 67 14.64 -8.43 56.10
C THR A 67 15.37 -7.08 56.13
N ASN A 68 16.27 -6.83 55.18
CA ASN A 68 17.20 -5.69 55.18
C ASN A 68 18.10 -5.59 56.42
N SER A 69 18.28 -6.69 57.15
CA SER A 69 19.17 -6.76 58.33
C SER A 69 20.64 -6.84 57.93
N THR A 70 20.93 -7.30 56.72
CA THR A 70 22.29 -7.35 56.17
C THR A 70 22.73 -5.97 55.67
N PRO A 71 23.80 -5.37 56.20
CA PRO A 71 24.41 -4.19 55.59
C PRO A 71 25.06 -4.56 54.25
N ALA A 72 24.88 -3.73 53.21
CA ALA A 72 25.48 -4.00 51.89
C ALA A 72 27.02 -4.11 51.95
N SER A 73 27.65 -3.33 52.85
CA SER A 73 29.08 -3.35 53.13
C SER A 73 29.61 -4.72 53.57
N LEU A 74 28.78 -5.60 54.14
CA LEU A 74 29.19 -6.97 54.49
C LEU A 74 29.39 -7.83 53.25
N LEU A 75 28.47 -7.76 52.30
CA LEU A 75 28.59 -8.50 51.03
C LEU A 75 29.76 -7.94 50.19
N ASP A 76 29.94 -6.62 50.19
CA ASP A 76 31.10 -5.99 49.53
C ASP A 76 32.43 -6.43 50.16
N ALA A 77 32.49 -6.53 51.50
CA ALA A 77 33.69 -7.03 52.19
C ALA A 77 33.98 -8.51 51.86
N ILE A 78 32.94 -9.34 51.69
CA ILE A 78 33.09 -10.74 51.24
C ILE A 78 33.60 -10.79 49.79
N VAL A 79 33.03 -9.97 48.90
CA VAL A 79 33.48 -9.82 47.51
C VAL A 79 34.95 -9.41 47.44
N ASP A 80 35.36 -8.43 48.24
CA ASP A 80 36.74 -7.93 48.26
C ASP A 80 37.71 -8.97 48.83
N LYS A 81 37.33 -9.68 49.90
CA LYS A 81 38.16 -10.75 50.48
C LYS A 81 38.35 -11.94 49.55
N LEU A 82 37.33 -12.29 48.78
CA LEU A 82 37.37 -13.37 47.78
C LEU A 82 37.90 -12.92 46.41
N GLU A 83 38.23 -11.65 46.25
CA GLU A 83 38.63 -11.05 44.97
C GLU A 83 37.60 -11.27 43.83
N ALA A 84 36.31 -11.37 44.17
CA ALA A 84 35.23 -11.76 43.24
C ALA A 84 34.94 -10.72 42.13
N LYS A 85 35.57 -9.55 42.18
CA LYS A 85 35.51 -8.54 41.10
C LYS A 85 36.21 -9.01 39.82
N GLU A 86 37.20 -9.90 39.95
CA GLU A 86 37.94 -10.51 38.83
C GLU A 86 37.87 -12.04 38.94
N PHE A 87 36.67 -12.60 38.76
CA PHE A 87 36.42 -14.04 38.97
C PHE A 87 37.28 -14.99 38.12
N LYS A 88 37.90 -14.49 37.05
CA LYS A 88 38.79 -15.24 36.14
C LYS A 88 40.24 -15.38 36.65
N LYS A 89 40.59 -14.79 37.79
CA LYS A 89 41.97 -14.76 38.28
C LYS A 89 42.45 -16.17 38.69
N ASN A 90 43.56 -16.61 38.10
CA ASN A 90 44.14 -17.94 38.36
C ASN A 90 44.92 -18.04 39.69
N LYS A 91 45.37 -16.92 40.26
CA LYS A 91 46.06 -16.86 41.55
C LYS A 91 45.26 -15.99 42.51
N ILE A 92 44.52 -16.63 43.41
CA ILE A 92 43.71 -15.97 44.44
C ILE A 92 44.36 -16.12 45.82
N SER A 93 44.21 -15.12 46.67
CA SER A 93 44.78 -15.11 48.03
C SER A 93 44.13 -16.12 48.98
N LEU A 94 42.89 -16.51 48.71
CA LEU A 94 42.10 -17.44 49.51
C LEU A 94 41.47 -18.48 48.56
N ASP A 95 41.99 -19.70 48.57
CA ASP A 95 41.48 -20.78 47.71
C ASP A 95 40.32 -21.52 48.38
N MET A 96 39.16 -21.52 47.72
CA MET A 96 37.94 -22.16 48.21
C MET A 96 37.84 -23.62 47.75
N GLY A 97 38.39 -23.94 46.57
CA GLY A 97 38.21 -25.20 45.87
C GLY A 97 36.78 -25.43 45.32
N ALA A 98 36.70 -26.23 44.25
CA ALA A 98 35.46 -26.55 43.53
C ALA A 98 34.31 -27.06 44.42
N ALA A 99 34.59 -27.94 45.38
CA ALA A 99 33.54 -28.54 46.23
C ALA A 99 32.83 -27.51 47.12
N LYS A 100 33.57 -26.57 47.71
CA LYS A 100 33.00 -25.50 48.54
C LYS A 100 32.36 -24.40 47.70
N ALA A 101 32.87 -24.12 46.50
CA ALA A 101 32.23 -23.23 45.54
C ALA A 101 30.86 -23.76 45.08
N ASP A 102 30.73 -25.07 44.85
CA ASP A 102 29.46 -25.72 44.55
C ASP A 102 28.47 -25.66 45.74
N GLU A 103 28.94 -25.82 46.98
CA GLU A 103 28.11 -25.60 48.18
C GLU A 103 27.59 -24.17 48.26
N CYS A 104 28.46 -23.17 48.03
CA CYS A 104 28.07 -21.76 48.01
C CYS A 104 27.07 -21.45 46.89
N THR A 105 27.26 -22.04 45.70
CA THR A 105 26.33 -21.93 44.56
C THR A 105 24.95 -22.45 44.93
N ARG A 106 24.86 -23.60 45.60
CA ARG A 106 23.58 -24.17 46.05
C ARG A 106 22.89 -23.30 47.10
N VAL A 107 23.64 -22.77 48.06
CA VAL A 107 23.11 -21.82 49.06
C VAL A 107 22.56 -20.57 48.39
N LEU A 108 23.30 -20.01 47.44
CA LEU A 108 22.91 -18.81 46.72
C LEU A 108 21.66 -19.04 45.85
N ALA A 109 21.61 -20.13 45.07
CA ALA A 109 20.43 -20.51 44.29
C ALA A 109 19.20 -20.71 45.20
N LYS A 110 19.35 -21.45 46.30
CA LYS A 110 18.28 -21.70 47.27
C LYS A 110 17.73 -20.41 47.87
N ARG A 111 18.61 -19.52 48.38
CA ARG A 111 18.18 -18.28 49.03
C ARG A 111 17.55 -17.29 48.04
N LEU A 112 18.04 -17.23 46.80
CA LEU A 112 17.44 -16.41 45.75
C LEU A 112 16.07 -16.94 45.33
N ASP A 113 15.91 -18.25 45.16
CA ASP A 113 14.62 -18.86 44.83
C ASP A 113 13.59 -18.68 45.97
N GLU A 114 14.01 -18.89 47.22
CA GLU A 114 13.17 -18.63 48.39
C GLU A 114 12.78 -17.15 48.52
N ALA A 115 13.73 -16.23 48.32
CA ALA A 115 13.45 -14.80 48.35
C ALA A 115 12.48 -14.42 47.23
N ARG A 116 12.68 -14.97 46.04
CA ARG A 116 11.85 -14.72 44.85
C ARG A 116 10.41 -15.22 45.02
N THR A 117 10.24 -16.34 45.71
CA THR A 117 8.91 -16.95 45.96
C THR A 117 8.19 -16.33 47.16
N LYS A 118 8.92 -15.96 48.22
CA LYS A 118 8.33 -15.46 49.48
C LYS A 118 8.14 -13.94 49.51
N LEU A 119 8.92 -13.16 48.76
CA LEU A 119 8.84 -11.69 48.77
C LEU A 119 7.95 -11.16 47.64
N PRO A 120 6.90 -10.39 47.95
CA PRO A 120 6.03 -9.80 46.92
C PRO A 120 6.73 -8.71 46.08
N ASN A 121 7.77 -8.06 46.62
CA ASN A 121 8.61 -7.10 45.90
C ASN A 121 10.09 -7.46 46.04
N PHE A 122 10.48 -8.58 45.40
CA PHE A 122 11.85 -9.08 45.43
C PHE A 122 12.90 -8.01 45.06
N TYR A 123 12.74 -7.33 43.93
CA TYR A 123 13.70 -6.31 43.48
C TYR A 123 13.71 -5.07 44.40
N GLY A 124 12.58 -4.69 45.00
CA GLY A 124 12.55 -3.59 45.96
C GLY A 124 13.37 -3.85 47.23
N VAL A 125 13.48 -5.11 47.65
CA VAL A 125 14.28 -5.50 48.82
C VAL A 125 15.73 -5.81 48.43
N TRP A 126 15.93 -6.55 47.35
CA TRP A 126 17.23 -7.09 46.97
C TRP A 126 18.09 -6.18 46.10
N SER A 127 17.53 -5.13 45.46
CA SER A 127 18.21 -4.24 44.50
C SER A 127 19.59 -3.77 44.95
N ARG A 128 19.74 -3.36 46.21
CA ARG A 128 21.02 -2.88 46.79
C ARG A 128 22.08 -3.96 47.00
N TYR A 129 21.70 -5.24 46.95
CA TYR A 129 22.60 -6.37 47.16
C TYR A 129 22.95 -7.09 45.84
N LEU A 130 22.29 -6.76 44.73
CA LEU A 130 22.43 -7.51 43.47
C LEU A 130 23.83 -7.41 42.84
N ASP A 131 24.56 -6.29 42.98
CA ASP A 131 25.94 -6.21 42.46
C ASP A 131 26.89 -7.18 43.18
N PRO A 132 27.03 -7.15 44.52
CA PRO A 132 27.91 -8.10 45.18
C PRO A 132 27.42 -9.56 45.08
N VAL A 133 26.10 -9.81 45.10
CA VAL A 133 25.54 -11.15 44.95
C VAL A 133 25.86 -11.75 43.58
N THR A 134 25.73 -10.98 42.50
CA THR A 134 26.04 -11.46 41.15
C THR A 134 27.53 -11.67 40.92
N ARG A 135 28.41 -10.87 41.53
CA ARG A 135 29.87 -11.11 41.52
C ARG A 135 30.27 -12.39 42.24
N LEU A 136 29.67 -12.63 43.40
CA LEU A 136 29.87 -13.90 44.13
C LEU A 136 29.35 -15.09 43.34
N ALA A 137 28.18 -14.94 42.68
CA ALA A 137 27.64 -15.97 41.80
C ALA A 137 28.61 -16.29 40.65
N GLN A 138 29.16 -15.28 39.97
CA GLN A 138 30.15 -15.47 38.91
C GLN A 138 31.37 -16.25 39.42
N LEU A 139 31.91 -15.87 40.59
CA LEU A 139 33.05 -16.58 41.20
C LEU A 139 32.71 -18.04 41.52
N PHE A 140 31.60 -18.30 42.23
CA PHE A 140 31.24 -19.64 42.67
C PHE A 140 30.91 -20.58 41.51
N LEU A 141 30.33 -20.05 40.44
CA LEU A 141 30.05 -20.81 39.22
C LEU A 141 31.32 -21.04 38.38
N TYR A 142 32.31 -20.13 38.45
CA TYR A 142 33.53 -20.23 37.65
C TYR A 142 34.59 -21.15 38.28
N VAL A 143 34.74 -21.16 39.61
CA VAL A 143 35.79 -21.93 40.30
C VAL A 143 35.76 -23.43 39.95
N PRO A 144 34.60 -24.14 39.94
CA PRO A 144 34.55 -25.54 39.51
C PRO A 144 34.99 -25.76 38.05
N ILE A 145 34.68 -24.80 37.18
CA ILE A 145 35.08 -24.85 35.76
C ILE A 145 36.59 -24.64 35.63
N ARG A 146 37.13 -23.63 36.32
CA ARG A 146 38.56 -23.34 36.35
C ARG A 146 39.38 -24.53 36.86
N ASP A 147 38.89 -25.20 37.91
CA ASP A 147 39.61 -26.29 38.57
C ASP A 147 39.42 -27.65 37.87
N GLY A 148 38.38 -27.81 37.05
CA GLY A 148 37.98 -29.11 36.49
C GLY A 148 37.85 -29.22 34.96
N PHE A 149 37.91 -28.11 34.21
CA PHE A 149 37.72 -28.14 32.75
C PHE A 149 38.97 -28.64 31.99
N GLU A 150 38.78 -29.61 31.09
CA GLU A 150 39.82 -30.13 30.20
C GLU A 150 39.47 -29.92 28.71
N PRO A 151 40.24 -29.12 27.95
CA PRO A 151 39.86 -28.71 26.59
C PRO A 151 39.97 -29.83 25.53
N ASN A 152 40.67 -30.93 25.81
CA ASN A 152 40.96 -32.00 24.84
C ASN A 152 40.05 -33.23 24.99
N GLN A 153 38.93 -33.10 25.70
CA GLN A 153 37.99 -34.21 25.87
C GLN A 153 37.13 -34.46 24.62
N PRO A 154 36.55 -35.67 24.46
CA PRO A 154 35.62 -35.96 23.37
C PRO A 154 34.44 -34.99 23.37
N MET A 155 34.00 -34.59 22.17
CA MET A 155 32.92 -33.59 21.97
C MET A 155 31.64 -33.89 22.76
N THR A 156 31.25 -35.16 22.84
CA THR A 156 30.07 -35.61 23.59
C THR A 156 30.19 -35.41 25.10
N VAL A 157 31.42 -35.46 25.64
CA VAL A 157 31.70 -35.22 27.07
C VAL A 157 31.67 -33.71 27.33
N LEU A 158 32.32 -32.91 26.49
CA LEU A 158 32.30 -31.45 26.58
C LEU A 158 30.87 -30.87 26.51
N GLN A 159 30.01 -31.45 25.66
CA GLN A 159 28.60 -31.07 25.57
C GLN A 159 27.81 -31.41 26.82
N ARG A 160 28.00 -32.61 27.39
CA ARG A 160 27.34 -33.03 28.62
C ARG A 160 27.76 -32.14 29.80
N GLU A 161 29.05 -31.87 29.95
CA GLU A 161 29.56 -31.00 31.01
C GLU A 161 29.03 -29.57 30.85
N CYS A 162 29.04 -29.02 29.63
CA CYS A 162 28.45 -27.71 29.35
C CYS A 162 26.97 -27.64 29.78
N TYR A 163 26.19 -28.68 29.50
CA TYR A 163 24.79 -28.77 29.92
C TYR A 163 24.63 -28.80 31.45
N GLU A 164 25.45 -29.59 32.14
CA GLU A 164 25.43 -29.69 33.60
C GLU A 164 25.83 -28.37 34.28
N TYR A 165 26.84 -27.68 33.76
CA TYR A 165 27.23 -26.36 34.26
C TYR A 165 26.17 -25.30 33.97
N PHE A 166 25.58 -25.32 32.77
CA PHE A 166 24.51 -24.41 32.43
C PHE A 166 23.27 -24.58 33.34
N ALA A 167 22.93 -25.82 33.72
CA ALA A 167 21.85 -26.07 34.67
C ALA A 167 22.12 -25.40 36.04
N ARG A 168 23.38 -25.39 36.51
CA ARG A 168 23.78 -24.70 37.75
C ARG A 168 23.67 -23.18 37.62
N VAL A 169 24.13 -22.65 36.49
CA VAL A 169 24.01 -21.23 36.14
C VAL A 169 22.54 -20.80 36.12
N ALA A 170 21.68 -21.60 35.48
CA ALA A 170 20.25 -21.36 35.42
C ALA A 170 19.61 -21.39 36.81
N ALA A 171 20.01 -22.33 37.69
CA ALA A 171 19.49 -22.39 39.05
C ALA A 171 19.78 -21.11 39.87
N VAL A 172 20.92 -20.46 39.63
CA VAL A 172 21.31 -19.23 40.32
C VAL A 172 20.66 -17.99 39.71
N PHE A 173 20.70 -17.85 38.39
CA PHE A 173 20.27 -16.62 37.72
C PHE A 173 18.78 -16.59 37.39
N SER A 174 18.11 -17.75 37.24
CA SER A 174 16.68 -17.81 36.91
C SER A 174 15.79 -17.04 37.89
N PRO A 175 15.96 -17.14 39.23
CA PRO A 175 15.19 -16.33 40.17
C PRO A 175 15.34 -14.81 39.97
N LEU A 176 16.44 -14.36 39.36
CA LEU A 176 16.74 -12.95 39.11
C LEU A 176 16.19 -12.48 37.76
N ILE A 177 16.21 -13.32 36.72
CA ILE A 177 15.90 -12.94 35.34
C ILE A 177 14.56 -13.48 34.82
N ALA A 178 14.03 -14.55 35.43
CA ALA A 178 12.81 -15.20 34.97
C ALA A 178 11.54 -14.56 35.58
N PRO A 179 10.46 -14.43 34.80
CA PRO A 179 9.19 -13.94 35.32
C PRO A 179 8.57 -14.94 36.31
N TYR A 180 8.05 -14.43 37.43
CA TYR A 180 7.40 -15.25 38.47
C TYR A 180 6.07 -15.84 37.98
N SER A 181 5.36 -15.03 37.19
CA SER A 181 4.26 -15.53 36.41
C SER A 181 4.36 -14.98 35.00
N PRO A 182 3.86 -15.72 34.03
CA PRO A 182 3.22 -15.15 32.86
C PRO A 182 2.87 -13.66 32.78
N THR A 183 2.12 -13.13 33.73
CA THR A 183 1.55 -11.77 33.60
C THR A 183 2.36 -10.73 34.35
N HIS A 184 3.45 -11.16 35.01
CA HIS A 184 4.25 -10.32 35.90
C HIS A 184 5.73 -10.38 35.48
N PRO A 185 6.33 -9.27 35.03
CA PRO A 185 7.73 -9.21 34.62
C PRO A 185 8.68 -9.53 35.79
N PRO A 186 9.95 -9.89 35.52
CA PRO A 186 10.89 -10.23 36.57
C PRO A 186 11.14 -9.09 37.57
N PHE A 187 11.03 -7.84 37.13
CA PHE A 187 11.23 -6.63 37.92
C PHE A 187 10.22 -5.54 37.49
N SER A 188 9.95 -4.57 38.36
CA SER A 188 9.18 -3.37 38.01
C SER A 188 10.07 -2.36 37.25
N PRO A 189 9.49 -1.48 36.41
CA PRO A 189 10.27 -0.47 35.66
C PRO A 189 11.16 0.43 36.55
N SER A 190 10.77 0.64 37.80
CA SER A 190 11.57 1.39 38.80
C SER A 190 12.91 0.74 39.17
N HIS A 191 13.17 -0.50 38.75
CA HIS A 191 14.38 -1.28 39.08
C HIS A 191 15.15 -1.71 37.82
N GLU A 192 14.94 -1.03 36.70
CA GLU A 192 15.59 -1.32 35.41
C GLU A 192 17.11 -1.33 35.51
N ALA A 193 17.73 -0.35 36.19
CA ALA A 193 19.18 -0.26 36.31
C ALA A 193 19.80 -1.50 36.98
N GLN A 194 19.16 -2.03 38.02
CA GLN A 194 19.63 -3.23 38.71
C GLN A 194 19.37 -4.51 37.91
N ALA A 195 18.28 -4.56 37.15
CA ALA A 195 18.02 -5.66 36.24
C ALA A 195 19.04 -5.71 35.09
N VAL A 196 19.42 -4.55 34.54
CA VAL A 196 20.50 -4.43 33.55
C VAL A 196 21.82 -4.92 34.14
N LEU A 197 22.15 -4.53 35.37
CA LEU A 197 23.36 -4.99 36.06
C LEU A 197 23.41 -6.52 36.19
N VAL A 198 22.31 -7.15 36.65
CA VAL A 198 22.23 -8.60 36.78
C VAL A 198 22.42 -9.29 35.42
N LEU A 199 21.83 -8.71 34.38
CA LEU A 199 21.90 -9.25 33.03
C LEU A 199 23.30 -9.12 32.44
N ASP A 200 23.96 -7.99 32.62
CA ASP A 200 25.34 -7.77 32.18
C ASP A 200 26.29 -8.78 32.84
N ARG A 201 26.09 -9.06 34.14
CA ARG A 201 26.88 -10.07 34.88
C ARG A 201 26.63 -11.49 34.40
N PHE A 202 25.39 -11.82 34.07
CA PHE A 202 25.03 -13.10 33.47
C PHE A 202 25.69 -13.28 32.09
N ILE A 203 25.64 -12.25 31.25
CA ILE A 203 26.23 -12.27 29.90
C ILE A 203 27.75 -12.34 29.98
N GLU A 204 28.38 -11.52 30.83
CA GLU A 204 29.82 -11.55 31.08
C GLU A 204 30.28 -12.97 31.44
N PHE A 205 29.58 -13.63 32.37
CA PHE A 205 29.89 -15.00 32.77
C PHE A 205 29.77 -16.00 31.61
N LEU A 206 28.65 -15.98 30.88
CA LEU A 206 28.44 -16.91 29.76
C LEU A 206 29.44 -16.71 28.63
N SER A 207 29.84 -15.47 28.35
CA SER A 207 30.83 -15.14 27.31
C SER A 207 32.21 -15.71 27.64
N ASP A 208 32.52 -15.77 28.94
CA ASP A 208 33.81 -16.21 29.47
C ASP A 208 33.90 -17.73 29.73
N LEU A 209 32.88 -18.49 29.36
CA LEU A 209 32.92 -19.95 29.49
C LEU A 209 33.94 -20.57 28.51
N PRO A 210 34.87 -21.42 28.99
CA PRO A 210 35.90 -22.01 28.15
C PRO A 210 35.35 -22.99 27.11
N PHE A 211 34.11 -23.48 27.30
CA PHE A 211 33.37 -24.27 26.30
C PHE A 211 33.17 -23.53 24.97
N ASN A 212 33.06 -22.19 24.99
CA ASN A 212 32.82 -21.35 23.81
C ASN A 212 33.93 -21.44 22.76
N SER A 213 35.16 -21.77 23.16
CA SER A 213 36.31 -21.93 22.26
C SER A 213 36.52 -23.36 21.75
N CYS A 214 35.90 -24.36 22.39
CA CYS A 214 36.14 -25.78 22.12
C CYS A 214 34.99 -26.45 21.36
N ILE A 215 33.79 -25.90 21.45
CA ILE A 215 32.58 -26.45 20.86
C ILE A 215 32.24 -25.67 19.58
N PRO A 216 32.40 -26.26 18.37
CA PRO A 216 32.01 -25.58 17.13
C PRO A 216 30.49 -25.32 17.07
N PRO A 217 30.04 -24.17 16.53
CA PRO A 217 28.63 -23.75 16.56
C PRO A 217 27.64 -24.75 15.94
N GLU A 218 28.11 -25.59 15.02
CA GLU A 218 27.33 -26.53 14.22
C GLU A 218 27.12 -27.88 14.90
N ALA A 219 27.94 -28.24 15.90
CA ALA A 219 27.91 -29.54 16.54
C ALA A 219 26.90 -29.64 17.69
N VAL A 220 26.25 -28.52 18.03
CA VAL A 220 25.49 -28.38 19.26
C VAL A 220 24.00 -28.59 19.02
N ASP A 221 23.55 -29.83 19.26
CA ASP A 221 22.12 -30.17 19.41
C ASP A 221 21.58 -29.65 20.75
N LEU A 222 21.76 -28.34 21.01
CA LEU A 222 21.17 -27.70 22.16
C LEU A 222 19.68 -27.48 21.86
N ASP A 223 18.83 -27.89 22.82
CA ASP A 223 17.41 -27.51 22.87
C ASP A 223 17.29 -26.01 22.50
N PRO A 224 16.41 -25.64 21.56
CA PRO A 224 16.32 -24.30 20.95
C PRO A 224 16.23 -23.15 21.96
N ARG A 225 15.89 -23.41 23.23
CA ARG A 225 15.99 -22.46 24.34
C ARG A 225 17.40 -21.89 24.56
N HIS A 226 18.47 -22.65 24.28
CA HIS A 226 19.85 -22.25 24.60
C HIS A 226 20.52 -21.40 23.50
N ALA A 227 20.31 -21.71 22.22
CA ALA A 227 20.75 -20.85 21.11
C ALA A 227 20.02 -19.49 21.14
N THR A 228 18.77 -19.49 21.62
CA THR A 228 17.98 -18.28 21.85
C THR A 228 18.19 -17.60 23.21
N LEU A 229 19.18 -17.96 24.05
CA LEU A 229 19.54 -17.16 25.23
C LEU A 229 20.76 -16.27 24.94
N LEU A 230 21.76 -16.82 24.25
CA LEU A 230 22.96 -16.10 23.83
C LEU A 230 22.70 -15.05 22.73
N GLN A 231 21.67 -15.24 21.89
CA GLN A 231 21.33 -14.29 20.83
C GLN A 231 20.17 -13.33 21.17
N ARG A 232 19.58 -13.41 22.38
CA ARG A 232 18.22 -12.89 22.66
C ARG A 232 18.04 -12.10 23.97
N HIS A 233 19.09 -11.54 24.59
CA HIS A 233 18.97 -10.82 25.86
C HIS A 233 18.74 -9.30 25.78
N ARG A 234 17.91 -8.87 24.82
CA ARG A 234 17.00 -7.74 25.04
C ARG A 234 15.58 -8.29 25.19
N THR A 235 15.18 -8.51 26.45
CA THR A 235 13.81 -8.70 26.98
C THR A 235 13.15 -10.11 27.02
N ALA A 236 12.53 -10.41 28.16
CA ALA A 236 11.86 -11.64 28.65
C ALA A 236 10.46 -11.29 29.22
N THR A 237 9.45 -12.14 29.49
CA THR A 237 8.92 -13.35 28.84
C THR A 237 7.45 -13.55 29.26
N ARG A 238 6.53 -12.70 28.78
CA ARG A 238 5.15 -13.05 28.29
C ARG A 238 4.49 -11.85 27.59
N SER A 239 5.09 -10.68 27.77
CA SER A 239 5.96 -10.06 26.75
C SER A 239 6.93 -11.03 26.03
N PHE A 240 6.58 -12.29 25.74
CA PHE A 240 7.44 -13.24 25.01
C PHE A 240 6.71 -13.73 23.79
N GLU A 241 5.40 -13.93 23.83
CA GLU A 241 4.66 -13.97 22.57
C GLU A 241 4.57 -12.55 22.04
N LEU A 242 4.17 -11.58 22.88
CA LEU A 242 4.12 -10.16 22.51
C LEU A 242 5.50 -9.50 22.35
N ALA A 243 6.59 -10.00 22.94
CA ALA A 243 7.95 -9.51 22.66
C ALA A 243 8.87 -10.45 21.88
N VAL A 244 8.52 -11.69 21.58
CA VAL A 244 9.04 -12.37 20.36
C VAL A 244 8.39 -11.73 19.16
N SER A 245 7.08 -11.47 19.22
CA SER A 245 6.38 -10.58 18.30
C SER A 245 7.09 -9.21 18.29
N LEU A 246 7.13 -8.43 19.36
CA LEU A 246 7.74 -7.09 19.35
C LEU A 246 9.25 -7.11 19.02
N ALA A 247 10.05 -8.09 19.44
CA ALA A 247 11.47 -8.17 19.09
C ALA A 247 11.72 -8.63 17.66
N VAL A 248 10.90 -9.55 17.11
CA VAL A 248 10.92 -9.87 15.68
C VAL A 248 10.47 -8.65 14.88
N LYS A 249 9.48 -7.89 15.35
CA LYS A 249 9.05 -6.63 14.70
C LYS A 249 10.12 -5.57 14.78
N LEU A 250 10.72 -5.32 15.95
CA LEU A 250 11.83 -4.40 16.12
C LEU A 250 13.05 -4.85 15.31
N ALA A 251 13.32 -6.15 15.21
CA ALA A 251 14.38 -6.70 14.36
C ALA A 251 14.06 -6.51 12.87
N ILE A 252 12.82 -6.76 12.44
CA ILE A 252 12.36 -6.51 11.07
C ILE A 252 12.43 -5.00 10.78
N THR A 253 11.96 -4.13 11.67
CA THR A 253 12.04 -2.67 11.52
C THR A 253 13.50 -2.19 11.51
N ALA A 254 14.38 -2.79 12.31
CA ALA A 254 15.82 -2.53 12.26
C ALA A 254 16.41 -3.02 10.94
N MET A 255 16.01 -4.19 10.43
CA MET A 255 16.40 -4.69 9.11
C MET A 255 15.89 -3.76 8.01
N GLU A 256 14.65 -3.28 8.06
CA GLU A 256 14.11 -2.29 7.13
C GLU A 256 14.91 -1.00 7.16
N THR A 257 15.22 -0.50 8.36
CA THR A 257 16.04 0.71 8.55
C THR A 257 17.46 0.53 8.00
N CYS A 258 18.09 -0.61 8.25
CA CYS A 258 19.40 -0.97 7.70
C CYS A 258 19.37 -1.06 6.17
N LEU A 259 18.34 -1.69 5.61
CA LEU A 259 18.17 -1.82 4.16
C LEU A 259 17.83 -0.47 3.50
N ASP A 260 17.12 0.42 4.21
CA ASP A 260 16.80 1.77 3.73
C ASP A 260 17.97 2.75 3.82
N THR A 261 18.88 2.57 4.80
CA THR A 261 20.10 3.39 4.96
C THR A 261 21.23 3.01 3.98
N ARG A 262 21.01 1.98 3.14
CA ARG A 262 21.83 1.63 1.96
C ARG A 262 23.31 1.32 2.24
N SER A 263 23.67 0.74 3.39
CA SER A 263 25.00 0.12 3.51
C SER A 263 25.06 -1.06 2.51
N PRO A 264 25.97 -1.04 1.51
CA PRO A 264 25.97 -2.01 0.41
C PRO A 264 26.16 -3.46 0.87
N ASP A 265 26.70 -3.67 2.07
CA ASP A 265 27.09 -4.99 2.59
C ASP A 265 26.08 -5.58 3.58
N CYS A 266 25.14 -4.77 4.10
CA CYS A 266 24.17 -5.25 5.09
C CYS A 266 23.10 -6.16 4.49
N ALA A 267 22.76 -5.99 3.20
CA ALA A 267 21.67 -6.73 2.58
C ALA A 267 21.96 -8.25 2.46
N SER A 268 23.21 -8.62 2.20
CA SER A 268 23.66 -10.02 2.15
C SER A 268 23.67 -10.68 3.53
N PHE A 269 23.96 -9.91 4.58
CA PHE A 269 23.85 -10.37 5.96
C PHE A 269 22.39 -10.53 6.40
N VAL A 270 21.54 -9.53 6.10
CA VAL A 270 20.12 -9.56 6.42
C VAL A 270 19.40 -10.70 5.68
N SER A 271 19.75 -10.97 4.41
CA SER A 271 19.16 -12.09 3.67
C SER A 271 19.51 -13.45 4.29
N GLN A 272 20.74 -13.62 4.79
CA GLN A 272 21.14 -14.82 5.52
C GLN A 272 20.37 -15.00 6.83
N ILE A 273 20.13 -13.92 7.57
CA ILE A 273 19.30 -13.97 8.78
C ILE A 273 17.86 -14.34 8.40
N VAL A 274 17.25 -13.62 7.46
CA VAL A 274 15.85 -13.82 7.05
C VAL A 274 15.64 -15.25 6.53
N ALA A 275 16.56 -15.80 5.75
CA ALA A 275 16.44 -17.16 5.20
C ALA A 275 16.54 -18.27 6.26
N ARG A 276 17.23 -18.02 7.40
CA ARG A 276 17.46 -19.01 8.46
C ARG A 276 16.43 -18.97 9.58
N ILE A 277 15.59 -17.94 9.63
CA ILE A 277 14.49 -17.84 10.59
C ILE A 277 13.38 -18.83 10.21
N PRO A 278 12.89 -19.66 11.17
CA PRO A 278 11.80 -20.61 10.91
C PRO A 278 10.44 -19.89 10.88
N TRP A 279 10.20 -19.09 9.84
CA TRP A 279 8.99 -18.26 9.70
C TRP A 279 7.69 -19.06 9.78
N GLY A 280 7.67 -20.31 9.31
CA GLY A 280 6.49 -21.18 9.41
C GLY A 280 6.04 -21.37 10.87
N SER A 281 6.95 -21.74 11.76
CA SER A 281 6.67 -21.93 13.19
C SER A 281 6.34 -20.62 13.89
N ILE A 282 7.02 -19.52 13.52
CA ILE A 282 6.76 -18.19 14.09
C ILE A 282 5.36 -17.71 13.72
N LEU A 283 4.99 -17.77 12.43
CA LEU A 283 3.69 -17.28 11.96
C LEU A 283 2.52 -18.14 12.47
N GLN A 284 2.75 -19.42 12.79
CA GLN A 284 1.73 -20.30 13.40
C GLN A 284 1.50 -20.03 14.89
N THR A 285 2.49 -19.46 15.59
CA THR A 285 2.43 -19.19 17.04
C THR A 285 2.02 -17.75 17.36
N MET A 286 1.81 -16.90 16.35
CA MET A 286 1.39 -15.50 16.51
C MET A 286 -0.10 -15.40 16.81
N HIS A 287 -0.47 -14.46 17.69
CA HIS A 287 -1.87 -14.10 17.94
C HIS A 287 -2.52 -13.55 16.66
N GLU A 288 -3.77 -13.95 16.37
CA GLU A 288 -4.46 -13.64 15.11
C GLU A 288 -4.47 -12.14 14.78
N ASP A 289 -4.67 -11.28 15.79
CA ASP A 289 -4.72 -9.82 15.63
C ASP A 289 -3.37 -9.18 15.29
N SER A 290 -2.26 -9.81 15.67
CA SER A 290 -0.91 -9.28 15.44
C SER A 290 -0.35 -9.71 14.08
N SER A 291 -0.74 -10.90 13.61
CA SER A 291 -0.22 -11.57 12.41
C SER A 291 -0.15 -10.67 11.15
N PRO A 292 -1.17 -9.86 10.80
CA PRO A 292 -1.13 -9.04 9.59
C PRO A 292 0.00 -8.00 9.59
N SER A 293 0.27 -7.34 10.72
CA SER A 293 1.33 -6.34 10.83
C SER A 293 2.73 -6.96 10.72
N TYR A 294 2.91 -8.19 11.19
CA TYR A 294 4.16 -8.96 11.00
C TYR A 294 4.40 -9.30 9.55
N LEU A 295 3.37 -9.83 8.90
CA LEU A 295 3.41 -10.18 7.48
C LEU A 295 3.73 -8.95 6.63
N ALA A 296 3.16 -7.79 6.96
CA ALA A 296 3.45 -6.54 6.28
C ALA A 296 4.93 -6.13 6.37
N SER A 297 5.48 -6.14 7.59
CA SER A 297 6.86 -5.75 7.86
C SER A 297 7.86 -6.74 7.22
N LEU A 298 7.60 -8.05 7.34
CA LEU A 298 8.40 -9.09 6.70
C LEU A 298 8.40 -8.93 5.18
N PHE A 299 7.23 -8.68 4.59
CA PHE A 299 7.12 -8.45 3.15
C PHE A 299 7.88 -7.20 2.71
N GLY A 300 7.85 -6.11 3.50
CA GLY A 300 8.66 -4.92 3.29
C GLY A 300 10.17 -5.20 3.23
N VAL A 301 10.68 -6.08 4.09
CA VAL A 301 12.09 -6.56 4.03
C VAL A 301 12.35 -7.38 2.78
N LEU A 302 11.47 -8.34 2.46
CA LEU A 302 11.63 -9.22 1.29
C LEU A 302 11.67 -8.44 -0.03
N VAL A 303 10.83 -7.40 -0.16
CA VAL A 303 10.84 -6.48 -1.30
C VAL A 303 12.20 -5.78 -1.46
N ARG A 304 12.79 -5.29 -0.37
CA ARG A 304 14.11 -4.64 -0.37
C ARG A 304 15.25 -5.62 -0.67
N LEU A 305 15.16 -6.85 -0.17
CA LEU A 305 16.12 -7.90 -0.49
C LEU A 305 16.07 -8.29 -1.97
N ALA A 306 14.87 -8.47 -2.52
CA ALA A 306 14.67 -8.85 -3.92
C ALA A 306 15.06 -7.77 -4.93
N ALA A 307 15.25 -6.53 -4.49
CA ALA A 307 15.65 -5.40 -5.34
C ALA A 307 16.89 -5.67 -6.19
N ARG A 308 17.85 -6.47 -5.68
CA ARG A 308 19.08 -6.81 -6.40
C ARG A 308 19.44 -8.29 -6.17
N PRO A 309 19.74 -9.07 -7.22
CA PRO A 309 20.13 -10.48 -7.07
C PRO A 309 21.30 -10.71 -6.10
N ARG A 310 22.31 -9.81 -6.12
CA ARG A 310 23.47 -9.86 -5.22
C ARG A 310 23.13 -9.84 -3.74
N ASN A 311 21.96 -9.31 -3.36
CA ASN A 311 21.57 -9.19 -1.95
C ASN A 311 21.28 -10.57 -1.32
N TYR A 312 20.98 -11.59 -2.12
CA TYR A 312 20.58 -12.91 -1.64
C TYR A 312 21.29 -14.05 -2.38
N GLU A 313 22.37 -13.76 -3.10
CA GLU A 313 23.11 -14.73 -3.91
C GLU A 313 23.51 -15.98 -3.11
N ASN A 314 24.03 -15.78 -1.89
CA ASN A 314 24.48 -16.85 -0.99
C ASN A 314 23.33 -17.70 -0.38
N VAL A 315 22.09 -17.22 -0.44
CA VAL A 315 20.92 -17.88 0.15
C VAL A 315 19.75 -17.96 -0.83
N ARG A 316 20.04 -17.93 -2.13
CA ARG A 316 19.02 -17.81 -3.18
C ARG A 316 17.96 -18.90 -3.10
N ALA A 317 18.37 -20.15 -2.90
CA ALA A 317 17.45 -21.28 -2.82
C ALA A 317 16.51 -21.16 -1.61
N SER A 318 17.08 -20.99 -0.42
CA SER A 318 16.32 -20.87 0.83
C SER A 318 15.39 -19.67 0.85
N LEU A 319 15.84 -18.51 0.35
CA LEU A 319 15.02 -17.31 0.31
C LEU A 319 13.90 -17.40 -0.73
N LEU A 320 14.16 -18.02 -1.89
CA LEU A 320 13.13 -18.27 -2.89
C LEU A 320 12.08 -19.27 -2.38
N GLU A 321 12.50 -20.33 -1.69
CA GLU A 321 11.61 -21.30 -1.05
C GLU A 321 10.73 -20.64 0.01
N LEU A 322 11.31 -19.77 0.85
CA LEU A 322 10.56 -18.97 1.82
C LEU A 322 9.50 -18.11 1.12
N VAL A 323 9.87 -17.34 0.10
CA VAL A 323 8.93 -16.46 -0.62
C VAL A 323 7.84 -17.27 -1.33
N LYS A 324 8.16 -18.44 -1.89
CA LYS A 324 7.17 -19.37 -2.46
C LYS A 324 6.21 -19.89 -1.40
N SER A 325 6.71 -20.34 -0.25
CA SER A 325 5.89 -20.77 0.88
C SER A 325 4.95 -19.66 1.35
N LEU A 326 5.47 -18.44 1.52
CA LEU A 326 4.69 -17.25 1.85
C LEU A 326 3.63 -16.93 0.79
N SER A 327 3.93 -17.12 -0.50
CA SER A 327 2.98 -16.90 -1.58
C SER A 327 1.77 -17.84 -1.56
N LEU A 328 1.87 -19.01 -0.92
CA LEU A 328 0.76 -19.96 -0.80
C LEU A 328 -0.28 -19.54 0.24
N ARG A 329 0.06 -18.62 1.14
CA ARG A 329 -0.87 -18.13 2.16
C ARG A 329 -2.10 -17.44 1.53
N THR A 330 -3.22 -17.52 2.25
CA THR A 330 -4.52 -16.98 1.84
C THR A 330 -4.95 -15.74 2.65
N ASP A 331 -4.26 -15.43 3.74
CA ASP A 331 -4.60 -14.37 4.69
C ASP A 331 -3.94 -13.01 4.39
N TRP A 332 -3.25 -12.89 3.25
CA TRP A 332 -2.62 -11.63 2.81
C TRP A 332 -3.60 -10.46 2.66
N ASN A 333 -4.86 -10.74 2.34
CA ASN A 333 -5.88 -9.70 2.22
C ASN A 333 -6.29 -9.08 3.57
N ARG A 334 -5.94 -9.70 4.70
CA ARG A 334 -6.22 -9.19 6.06
C ARG A 334 -5.33 -8.04 6.51
N LEU A 335 -4.25 -7.72 5.79
CA LEU A 335 -3.39 -6.57 6.09
C LEU A 335 -4.20 -5.26 6.03
N THR A 336 -3.85 -4.25 6.82
CA THR A 336 -4.59 -2.97 6.79
C THR A 336 -4.25 -2.14 5.55
N PRO A 337 -5.10 -1.19 5.12
CA PRO A 337 -4.74 -0.22 4.08
C PRO A 337 -3.47 0.61 4.43
N GLU A 338 -3.25 0.90 5.70
CA GLU A 338 -2.06 1.59 6.21
C GLU A 338 -0.79 0.75 5.99
N ASP A 339 -0.83 -0.54 6.35
CA ASP A 339 0.26 -1.48 6.10
C ASP A 339 0.56 -1.59 4.59
N ALA A 340 -0.49 -1.71 3.77
CA ALA A 340 -0.36 -1.76 2.31
C ALA A 340 0.28 -0.49 1.74
N THR A 341 0.03 0.68 2.35
CA THR A 341 0.66 1.95 1.96
C THR A 341 2.16 1.94 2.23
N GLY A 342 2.59 1.44 3.40
CA GLY A 342 4.01 1.26 3.73
C GLY A 342 4.72 0.33 2.73
N ILE A 343 4.06 -0.78 2.38
CA ILE A 343 4.56 -1.74 1.39
C ILE A 343 4.64 -1.11 0.00
N ALA A 344 3.60 -0.39 -0.45
CA ALA A 344 3.59 0.32 -1.73
C ALA A 344 4.80 1.26 -1.88
N HIS A 345 5.18 1.95 -0.80
CA HIS A 345 6.38 2.79 -0.77
C HIS A 345 7.66 1.96 -0.95
N ALA A 346 7.79 0.84 -0.23
CA ALA A 346 8.94 -0.05 -0.34
C ALA A 346 9.07 -0.65 -1.76
N VAL A 347 7.96 -1.11 -2.34
CA VAL A 347 7.87 -1.65 -3.70
C VAL A 347 8.29 -0.58 -4.71
N SER A 348 7.69 0.60 -4.64
CA SER A 348 8.00 1.72 -5.54
C SER A 348 9.47 2.12 -5.50
N LYS A 349 10.10 2.08 -4.32
CA LYS A 349 11.50 2.49 -4.13
C LYS A 349 12.51 1.43 -4.56
N SER A 350 12.17 0.16 -4.42
CA SER A 350 13.14 -0.94 -4.47
C SER A 350 13.05 -1.79 -5.74
N LEU A 351 11.86 -1.99 -6.28
CA LEU A 351 11.66 -2.83 -7.46
C LEU A 351 11.77 -2.02 -8.76
N THR A 352 12.10 -2.71 -9.84
CA THR A 352 12.13 -2.18 -11.20
C THR A 352 11.40 -3.13 -12.13
N LEU A 353 10.70 -2.56 -13.12
CA LEU A 353 9.97 -3.30 -14.15
C LEU A 353 10.63 -3.10 -15.52
N PRO A 354 10.65 -4.13 -16.39
CA PRO A 354 10.32 -5.55 -16.14
C PRO A 354 11.46 -6.24 -15.39
N SER A 355 11.13 -7.25 -14.57
CA SER A 355 12.12 -8.09 -13.90
C SER A 355 11.98 -9.55 -14.37
N SER A 356 13.05 -10.10 -14.95
CA SER A 356 13.14 -11.53 -15.29
C SER A 356 13.51 -12.41 -14.09
N VAL A 357 13.62 -11.81 -12.90
CA VAL A 357 14.04 -12.48 -11.68
C VAL A 357 12.85 -13.19 -11.04
N GLU A 358 12.93 -14.52 -10.94
CA GLU A 358 11.89 -15.37 -10.33
C GLU A 358 11.47 -14.91 -8.93
N MET A 359 12.40 -14.40 -8.12
CA MET A 359 12.05 -13.88 -6.79
C MET A 359 11.11 -12.67 -6.86
N VAL A 360 11.31 -11.77 -7.84
CA VAL A 360 10.46 -10.57 -8.01
C VAL A 360 9.07 -10.97 -8.50
N SER A 361 8.95 -11.98 -9.38
CA SER A 361 7.64 -12.45 -9.83
C SER A 361 6.80 -13.05 -8.70
N VAL A 362 7.41 -13.84 -7.80
CA VAL A 362 6.69 -14.38 -6.63
C VAL A 362 6.32 -13.27 -5.64
N ILE A 363 7.18 -12.25 -5.47
CA ILE A 363 6.85 -11.05 -4.68
C ILE A 363 5.66 -10.30 -5.26
N GLN A 364 5.59 -10.14 -6.59
CA GLN A 364 4.44 -9.52 -7.25
C GLN A 364 3.14 -10.29 -7.01
N VAL A 365 3.19 -11.64 -6.96
CA VAL A 365 2.02 -12.46 -6.61
C VAL A 365 1.53 -12.16 -5.20
N ILE A 366 2.44 -12.10 -4.22
CA ILE A 366 2.08 -11.73 -2.85
C ILE A 366 1.54 -10.30 -2.80
N TRP A 367 2.17 -9.35 -3.50
CA TRP A 367 1.74 -7.96 -3.56
C TRP A 367 0.30 -7.81 -4.10
N ARG A 368 -0.05 -8.55 -5.15
CA ARG A 368 -1.43 -8.59 -5.67
C ARG A 368 -2.43 -9.10 -4.64
N LYS A 369 -2.08 -10.14 -3.87
CA LYS A 369 -2.94 -10.67 -2.79
C LYS A 369 -3.12 -9.67 -1.65
N ILE A 370 -2.04 -9.01 -1.22
CA ILE A 370 -2.09 -7.95 -0.19
C ILE A 370 -3.03 -6.84 -0.63
N CYS A 371 -2.96 -6.47 -1.91
CA CYS A 371 -3.76 -5.39 -2.46
C CYS A 371 -5.19 -5.77 -2.83
N CYS A 372 -5.64 -6.99 -2.52
CA CYS A 372 -6.96 -7.48 -2.98
C CYS A 372 -7.10 -7.39 -4.51
N PHE A 373 -6.00 -7.41 -5.26
CA PHE A 373 -5.96 -7.26 -6.71
C PHE A 373 -6.08 -8.64 -7.39
N VAL A 374 -7.19 -9.31 -7.08
CA VAL A 374 -7.53 -10.67 -7.52
C VAL A 374 -8.97 -10.68 -8.06
N ALA A 375 -9.23 -11.48 -9.08
CA ALA A 375 -10.58 -11.61 -9.63
C ALA A 375 -11.56 -12.17 -8.58
N ARG A 376 -12.78 -11.65 -8.57
CA ARG A 376 -13.88 -12.06 -7.66
C ARG A 376 -13.64 -11.77 -6.17
N GLU A 377 -12.73 -10.85 -5.84
CA GLU A 377 -12.62 -10.36 -4.47
C GLU A 377 -13.95 -9.69 -4.04
N PRO A 378 -14.49 -10.00 -2.85
CA PRO A 378 -15.66 -9.33 -2.31
C PRO A 378 -15.44 -7.82 -2.17
N PHE A 379 -16.44 -7.03 -2.52
CA PHE A 379 -16.39 -5.57 -2.34
C PHE A 379 -16.27 -5.21 -0.85
N SER A 380 -15.27 -4.40 -0.54
CA SER A 380 -15.12 -3.67 0.72
C SER A 380 -14.39 -2.35 0.46
N HIS A 381 -14.57 -1.37 1.35
CA HIS A 381 -13.87 -0.09 1.24
C HIS A 381 -12.34 -0.28 1.32
N ASP A 382 -11.88 -1.14 2.24
CA ASP A 382 -10.46 -1.46 2.41
C ASP A 382 -9.85 -2.10 1.16
N ALA A 383 -10.55 -3.05 0.53
CA ALA A 383 -10.10 -3.65 -0.73
C ALA A 383 -9.98 -2.60 -1.84
N LEU A 384 -10.92 -1.66 -1.93
CA LEU A 384 -10.89 -0.58 -2.92
C LEU A 384 -9.68 0.35 -2.73
N VAL A 385 -9.37 0.73 -1.48
CA VAL A 385 -8.18 1.54 -1.15
C VAL A 385 -6.90 0.79 -1.52
N LYS A 386 -6.82 -0.49 -1.17
CA LYS A 386 -5.68 -1.36 -1.48
C LYS A 386 -5.47 -1.57 -2.99
N GLN A 387 -6.54 -1.82 -3.75
CA GLN A 387 -6.48 -1.92 -5.21
C GLN A 387 -6.02 -0.60 -5.85
N THR A 388 -6.47 0.54 -5.31
CA THR A 388 -6.01 1.87 -5.75
C THR A 388 -4.51 2.04 -5.50
N LEU A 389 -4.01 1.63 -4.33
CA LEU A 389 -2.58 1.65 -4.00
C LEU A 389 -1.76 0.77 -4.97
N TRP A 390 -2.28 -0.40 -5.33
CA TRP A 390 -1.63 -1.29 -6.29
C TRP A 390 -1.42 -0.61 -7.64
N ILE A 391 -2.49 -0.05 -8.23
CA ILE A 391 -2.38 0.61 -9.54
C ILE A 391 -1.44 1.82 -9.47
N LYS A 392 -1.54 2.65 -8.42
CA LYS A 392 -0.61 3.79 -8.23
C LYS A 392 0.84 3.34 -8.20
N THR A 393 1.11 2.24 -7.50
CA THR A 393 2.46 1.65 -7.38
C THR A 393 2.94 1.13 -8.72
N GLU A 394 2.14 0.34 -9.43
CA GLU A 394 2.48 -0.20 -10.75
C GLU A 394 2.66 0.89 -11.80
N CYS A 395 1.80 1.92 -11.82
CA CYS A 395 1.99 3.10 -12.67
C CYS A 395 3.28 3.85 -12.32
N GLY A 396 3.62 3.97 -11.04
CA GLY A 396 4.88 4.56 -10.60
C GLY A 396 6.12 3.76 -11.03
N LEU A 397 6.04 2.43 -11.00
CA LEU A 397 7.10 1.55 -11.50
C LEU A 397 7.21 1.58 -13.03
N LEU A 398 6.07 1.63 -13.73
CA LEU A 398 5.99 1.78 -15.18
C LEU A 398 6.74 3.03 -15.65
N LEU A 399 6.55 4.17 -14.98
CA LEU A 399 7.23 5.42 -15.33
C LEU A 399 8.75 5.41 -15.05
N LYS A 400 9.25 4.41 -14.33
CA LYS A 400 10.71 4.19 -14.12
C LYS A 400 11.32 3.21 -15.10
N ALA A 401 10.49 2.49 -15.87
CA ALA A 401 10.94 1.55 -16.88
C ALA A 401 11.53 2.28 -18.09
N ASP A 402 12.16 1.51 -18.99
CA ASP A 402 12.63 2.05 -20.28
C ASP A 402 11.44 2.54 -21.12
N ALA A 403 11.54 3.76 -21.66
CA ALA A 403 10.48 4.43 -22.41
C ALA A 403 9.93 3.58 -23.56
N ALA A 404 10.78 2.76 -24.18
CA ALA A 404 10.38 1.84 -25.26
C ALA A 404 9.44 0.70 -24.80
N GLN A 405 9.49 0.32 -23.53
CA GLN A 405 8.71 -0.79 -22.97
C GLN A 405 7.41 -0.33 -22.30
N ILE A 406 7.33 0.94 -21.92
CA ILE A 406 6.16 1.54 -21.23
C ILE A 406 4.83 1.24 -21.96
N PRO A 407 4.68 1.44 -23.29
CA PRO A 407 3.40 1.22 -23.96
C PRO A 407 2.89 -0.23 -23.87
N VAL A 408 3.80 -1.21 -24.03
CA VAL A 408 3.45 -2.64 -23.97
C VAL A 408 3.01 -3.01 -22.55
N MET A 409 3.75 -2.56 -21.54
CA MET A 409 3.44 -2.81 -20.14
C MET A 409 2.14 -2.11 -19.71
N TYR A 410 1.90 -0.89 -20.19
CA TYR A 410 0.67 -0.16 -19.93
C TYR A 410 -0.54 -0.90 -20.51
N ASN A 411 -0.43 -1.43 -21.74
CA ASN A 411 -1.50 -2.24 -22.33
C ASN A 411 -1.82 -3.51 -21.51
N SER A 412 -0.79 -4.17 -20.99
CA SER A 412 -0.98 -5.32 -20.08
C SER A 412 -1.70 -4.90 -18.80
N LEU A 413 -1.33 -3.75 -18.23
CA LEU A 413 -1.96 -3.22 -17.02
C LEU A 413 -3.44 -2.85 -17.25
N ILE A 414 -3.78 -2.26 -18.40
CA ILE A 414 -5.17 -1.99 -18.78
C ILE A 414 -5.98 -3.29 -18.81
N SER A 415 -5.43 -4.34 -19.43
CA SER A 415 -6.09 -5.65 -19.53
C SER A 415 -6.35 -6.28 -18.16
N ASP A 416 -5.38 -6.19 -17.25
CA ASP A 416 -5.50 -6.68 -15.88
C ASP A 416 -6.61 -5.95 -15.12
N VAL A 417 -6.63 -4.62 -15.17
CA VAL A 417 -7.67 -3.81 -14.49
C VAL A 417 -9.04 -4.04 -15.10
N ASN A 418 -9.13 -4.23 -16.43
CA ASN A 418 -10.37 -4.60 -17.10
C ASN A 418 -10.92 -5.94 -16.58
N LEU A 419 -10.05 -6.95 -16.44
CA LEU A 419 -10.44 -8.26 -15.91
C LEU A 419 -11.05 -8.14 -14.51
N LEU A 420 -10.48 -7.30 -13.65
CA LEU A 420 -11.04 -7.04 -12.33
C LEU A 420 -12.38 -6.28 -12.43
N ALA A 421 -12.44 -5.24 -13.27
CA ALA A 421 -13.65 -4.43 -13.44
C ALA A 421 -14.86 -5.27 -13.90
N VAL A 422 -14.63 -6.23 -14.81
CA VAL A 422 -15.67 -7.16 -15.29
C VAL A 422 -16.23 -8.04 -14.18
N ASN A 423 -15.40 -8.41 -13.20
CA ASN A 423 -15.79 -9.28 -12.09
C ASN A 423 -16.17 -8.50 -10.82
N HIS A 424 -16.19 -7.17 -10.86
CA HIS A 424 -16.42 -6.35 -9.67
C HIS A 424 -17.92 -6.16 -9.40
N SER A 425 -18.36 -6.37 -8.16
CA SER A 425 -19.78 -6.30 -7.80
C SER A 425 -20.35 -4.88 -7.81
N ASN A 426 -19.52 -3.86 -7.61
CA ASN A 426 -19.92 -2.44 -7.63
C ASN A 426 -18.99 -1.61 -8.53
N LEU A 427 -19.32 -1.50 -9.81
CA LEU A 427 -18.51 -0.77 -10.78
C LEU A 427 -18.42 0.74 -10.47
N ARG A 428 -19.44 1.32 -9.83
CA ARG A 428 -19.48 2.75 -9.48
C ARG A 428 -18.41 3.11 -8.47
N GLU A 429 -18.17 2.26 -7.48
CA GLU A 429 -17.07 2.47 -6.53
C GLU A 429 -15.72 2.15 -7.17
N TYR A 430 -15.64 1.07 -7.97
CA TYR A 430 -14.41 0.66 -8.66
C TYR A 430 -13.82 1.73 -9.61
N ARG A 431 -14.61 2.72 -10.02
CA ARG A 431 -14.12 3.85 -10.84
C ARG A 431 -12.89 4.53 -10.25
N VAL A 432 -12.74 4.59 -8.91
CA VAL A 432 -11.59 5.24 -8.27
C VAL A 432 -10.29 4.47 -8.52
N VAL A 433 -10.38 3.15 -8.62
CA VAL A 433 -9.27 2.24 -8.97
C VAL A 433 -8.93 2.43 -10.45
N ALA A 434 -9.93 2.32 -11.34
CA ALA A 434 -9.74 2.48 -12.78
C ALA A 434 -9.21 3.88 -13.17
N ARG A 435 -9.60 4.93 -12.43
CA ARG A 435 -9.14 6.32 -12.63
C ARG A 435 -7.62 6.43 -12.65
N GLU A 436 -6.92 5.65 -11.81
CA GLU A 436 -5.47 5.74 -11.66
C GLU A 436 -4.72 5.39 -12.97
N LEU A 437 -5.31 4.59 -13.85
CA LEU A 437 -4.75 4.30 -15.18
C LEU A 437 -4.66 5.54 -16.08
N THR A 438 -5.53 6.51 -15.89
CA THR A 438 -5.49 7.79 -16.63
C THR A 438 -4.78 8.87 -15.81
N ALA A 439 -4.86 8.81 -14.47
CA ALA A 439 -4.21 9.76 -13.58
C ALA A 439 -2.69 9.76 -13.70
N LEU A 440 -2.07 8.65 -14.14
CA LEU A 440 -0.63 8.59 -14.36
C LEU A 440 -0.15 9.57 -15.45
N TRP A 441 -1.00 9.93 -16.43
CA TRP A 441 -0.63 10.80 -17.55
C TRP A 441 -0.24 12.21 -17.11
N LYS A 442 -0.74 12.65 -15.95
CA LYS A 442 -0.40 13.95 -15.37
C LYS A 442 1.08 14.05 -14.94
N ASN A 443 1.74 12.90 -14.78
CA ASN A 443 3.13 12.80 -14.37
C ASN A 443 4.09 12.59 -15.56
N ILE A 444 3.58 12.52 -16.80
CA ILE A 444 4.39 12.31 -18.01
C ILE A 444 4.82 13.67 -18.56
N THR A 445 6.13 13.89 -18.62
CA THR A 445 6.73 15.10 -19.16
C THR A 445 7.05 15.00 -20.66
N ASP A 446 7.27 13.80 -21.18
CA ASP A 446 7.49 13.57 -22.62
C ASP A 446 6.15 13.56 -23.38
N PRO A 447 5.90 14.56 -24.26
CA PRO A 447 4.65 14.65 -25.00
C PRO A 447 4.44 13.46 -25.96
N LYS A 448 5.49 12.89 -26.55
CA LYS A 448 5.35 11.76 -27.49
C LYS A 448 4.90 10.50 -26.77
N LEU A 449 5.49 10.22 -25.61
CA LEU A 449 5.06 9.13 -24.75
C LEU A 449 3.62 9.34 -24.28
N GLY A 450 3.29 10.55 -23.82
CA GLY A 450 1.92 10.90 -23.41
C GLY A 450 0.89 10.65 -24.52
N GLU A 451 1.16 11.13 -25.73
CA GLU A 451 0.30 10.88 -26.91
C GLU A 451 0.17 9.38 -27.23
N SER A 452 1.26 8.62 -27.12
CA SER A 452 1.26 7.17 -27.34
C SER A 452 0.35 6.43 -26.35
N LEU A 453 0.43 6.76 -25.05
CA LEU A 453 -0.42 6.11 -24.03
C LEU A 453 -1.89 6.51 -24.16
N VAL A 454 -2.17 7.77 -24.49
CA VAL A 454 -3.54 8.23 -24.76
C VAL A 454 -4.12 7.52 -25.98
N SER A 455 -3.35 7.37 -27.06
CA SER A 455 -3.79 6.60 -28.22
C SER A 455 -4.11 5.16 -27.83
N LEU A 456 -3.17 4.49 -27.15
CA LEU A 456 -3.30 3.10 -26.73
C LEU A 456 -4.54 2.87 -25.84
N TRP A 457 -4.81 3.77 -24.90
CA TRP A 457 -6.03 3.75 -24.09
C TRP A 457 -7.29 3.86 -24.95
N THR A 458 -7.34 4.84 -25.86
CA THR A 458 -8.52 5.05 -26.70
C THR A 458 -8.74 3.89 -27.67
N ASP A 459 -7.66 3.33 -28.23
CA ASP A 459 -7.70 2.19 -29.14
C ASP A 459 -8.15 0.92 -28.42
N TYR A 460 -7.68 0.70 -27.18
CA TYR A 460 -8.13 -0.40 -26.32
C TYR A 460 -9.63 -0.32 -26.04
N LEU A 461 -10.15 0.86 -25.66
CA LEU A 461 -11.58 1.04 -25.37
C LEU A 461 -12.45 0.84 -26.62
N SER A 462 -11.98 1.31 -27.80
CA SER A 462 -12.68 1.08 -29.06
C SER A 462 -12.71 -0.40 -29.46
N ALA A 463 -11.61 -1.13 -29.25
CA ALA A 463 -11.54 -2.57 -29.50
C ALA A 463 -12.36 -3.40 -28.49
N ASN A 464 -12.51 -2.91 -27.26
CA ASN A 464 -13.21 -3.59 -26.16
C ASN A 464 -14.42 -2.77 -25.69
N SER A 465 -15.36 -2.48 -26.57
CA SER A 465 -16.51 -1.61 -26.28
C SER A 465 -17.39 -2.08 -25.11
N ASN A 466 -17.45 -3.40 -24.86
CA ASN A 466 -18.16 -3.99 -23.71
C ASN A 466 -17.38 -3.90 -22.39
N SER A 467 -16.16 -3.36 -22.40
CA SER A 467 -15.35 -3.18 -21.19
C SER A 467 -16.04 -2.21 -20.23
N PRO A 468 -16.12 -2.54 -18.92
CA PRO A 468 -16.57 -1.60 -17.90
C PRO A 468 -15.73 -0.32 -17.84
N LEU A 469 -14.48 -0.37 -18.32
CA LEU A 469 -13.58 0.78 -18.37
C LEU A 469 -14.11 1.90 -19.26
N VAL A 470 -14.97 1.61 -20.24
CA VAL A 470 -15.61 2.64 -21.07
C VAL A 470 -16.46 3.59 -20.22
N LEU A 471 -17.27 3.04 -19.31
CA LEU A 471 -18.16 3.83 -18.44
C LEU A 471 -17.38 4.54 -17.32
N THR A 472 -16.37 3.91 -16.74
CA THR A 472 -15.54 4.57 -15.71
C THR A 472 -14.68 5.68 -16.31
N SER A 473 -14.25 5.56 -17.57
CA SER A 473 -13.48 6.58 -18.30
C SER A 473 -14.25 7.88 -18.47
N VAL A 474 -15.50 7.82 -18.97
CA VAL A 474 -16.33 9.04 -19.15
C VAL A 474 -16.65 9.74 -17.83
N ASN A 475 -16.56 9.02 -16.70
CA ASN A 475 -16.77 9.59 -15.38
C ASN A 475 -15.50 10.24 -14.80
N THR A 476 -14.31 9.70 -15.08
CA THR A 476 -13.11 10.00 -14.29
C THR A 476 -11.98 10.71 -15.04
N VAL A 477 -11.94 10.65 -16.38
CA VAL A 477 -10.79 11.13 -17.17
C VAL A 477 -10.57 12.65 -17.08
N ILE A 478 -11.63 13.44 -16.92
CA ILE A 478 -11.49 14.90 -16.79
C ILE A 478 -10.87 15.26 -15.43
N ASP A 479 -11.30 14.57 -14.37
CA ASP A 479 -10.78 14.77 -13.01
C ASP A 479 -9.40 14.15 -12.77
N SER A 480 -8.94 13.24 -13.65
CA SER A 480 -7.66 12.56 -13.47
C SER A 480 -6.46 13.37 -13.94
N LEU A 481 -6.66 14.36 -14.83
CA LEU A 481 -5.61 15.12 -15.49
C LEU A 481 -5.45 16.55 -14.94
N ASN A 482 -4.30 17.17 -15.25
CA ASN A 482 -4.04 18.55 -14.89
C ASN A 482 -4.85 19.52 -15.77
N ALA A 483 -5.01 20.77 -15.31
CA ALA A 483 -5.81 21.79 -16.00
C ALA A 483 -5.30 22.11 -17.42
N ASP A 484 -3.99 22.05 -17.65
CA ASP A 484 -3.34 22.22 -18.96
C ASP A 484 -3.59 21.04 -19.92
N GLN A 485 -3.95 19.87 -19.38
CA GLN A 485 -4.28 18.65 -20.13
C GLN A 485 -5.78 18.49 -20.41
N LEU A 486 -6.62 19.47 -20.03
CA LEU A 486 -8.09 19.41 -20.18
C LEU A 486 -8.53 19.10 -21.62
N THR A 487 -7.86 19.69 -22.61
CA THR A 487 -8.16 19.45 -24.03
C THR A 487 -7.96 17.98 -24.41
N THR A 488 -6.94 17.33 -23.86
CA THR A 488 -6.68 15.90 -24.06
C THR A 488 -7.78 15.06 -23.40
N ALA A 489 -8.18 15.38 -22.17
CA ALA A 489 -9.29 14.69 -21.49
C ALA A 489 -10.58 14.75 -22.32
N LEU A 490 -10.96 15.92 -22.83
CA LEU A 490 -12.18 16.08 -23.63
C LEU A 490 -12.12 15.26 -24.94
N LYS A 491 -10.95 15.20 -25.60
CA LYS A 491 -10.76 14.35 -26.79
C LYS A 491 -10.89 12.86 -26.47
N VAL A 492 -10.43 12.43 -25.29
CA VAL A 492 -10.62 11.05 -24.83
C VAL A 492 -12.10 10.79 -24.59
N VAL A 493 -12.83 11.69 -23.90
CA VAL A 493 -14.28 11.58 -23.70
C VAL A 493 -15.02 11.41 -25.03
N GLU A 494 -14.69 12.21 -26.05
CA GLU A 494 -15.27 12.10 -27.39
C GLU A 494 -15.14 10.68 -27.97
N LYS A 495 -13.92 10.12 -27.94
CA LYS A 495 -13.65 8.77 -28.43
C LYS A 495 -14.32 7.70 -27.57
N THR A 496 -14.35 7.88 -26.25
CA THR A 496 -14.98 6.94 -25.32
C THR A 496 -16.50 6.88 -25.49
N ILE A 497 -17.17 8.02 -25.76
CA ILE A 497 -18.60 8.02 -26.08
C ILE A 497 -18.85 7.23 -27.38
N ALA A 498 -18.03 7.42 -28.41
CA ALA A 498 -18.14 6.64 -29.64
C ALA A 498 -17.91 5.13 -29.41
N ALA A 499 -16.93 4.76 -28.57
CA ALA A 499 -16.68 3.38 -28.19
C ALA A 499 -17.87 2.76 -27.43
N TYR A 500 -18.49 3.51 -26.50
CA TYR A 500 -19.68 3.07 -25.77
C TYR A 500 -20.83 2.71 -26.72
N PHE A 501 -21.10 3.55 -27.71
CA PHE A 501 -22.14 3.30 -28.71
C PHE A 501 -21.76 2.25 -29.77
N SER A 502 -20.59 1.63 -29.67
CA SER A 502 -20.29 0.41 -30.45
C SER A 502 -20.88 -0.84 -29.80
N ARG A 503 -21.40 -0.75 -28.56
CA ARG A 503 -22.05 -1.85 -27.84
C ARG A 503 -23.43 -2.19 -28.41
N THR A 504 -23.89 -3.41 -28.15
CA THR A 504 -25.21 -3.86 -28.59
C THR A 504 -26.36 -3.25 -27.81
N ASP A 505 -26.13 -2.91 -26.54
CA ASP A 505 -27.09 -2.49 -25.51
C ASP A 505 -26.97 -1.01 -25.09
N SER A 506 -26.17 -0.22 -25.82
CA SER A 506 -25.89 1.18 -25.48
C SER A 506 -27.14 2.08 -25.48
N THR A 507 -27.28 2.96 -24.49
CA THR A 507 -28.32 3.98 -24.42
C THR A 507 -27.77 5.34 -23.97
N TRP A 508 -28.36 6.43 -24.45
CA TRP A 508 -28.04 7.77 -23.95
C TRP A 508 -28.33 7.90 -22.45
N ALA A 509 -29.43 7.29 -21.98
CA ALA A 509 -29.82 7.33 -20.57
C ALA A 509 -28.71 6.78 -19.66
N GLU A 510 -28.19 5.58 -19.90
CA GLU A 510 -27.08 5.04 -19.09
C GLU A 510 -25.85 5.95 -19.15
N LEU A 511 -25.44 6.39 -20.35
CA LEU A 511 -24.28 7.26 -20.51
C LEU A 511 -24.41 8.56 -19.69
N PHE A 512 -25.60 9.18 -19.67
CA PHE A 512 -25.84 10.39 -18.88
C PHE A 512 -25.75 10.18 -17.38
N HIS A 513 -26.07 8.98 -16.89
CA HIS A 513 -25.86 8.66 -15.47
C HIS A 513 -24.37 8.48 -15.14
N TRP A 514 -23.51 8.22 -16.12
CA TRP A 514 -22.08 7.95 -15.92
C TRP A 514 -21.18 9.16 -16.17
N ILE A 515 -21.44 9.94 -17.20
CA ILE A 515 -20.61 11.09 -17.55
C ILE A 515 -20.61 12.15 -16.45
N GLN A 516 -19.43 12.72 -16.17
CA GLN A 516 -19.29 13.73 -15.12
C GLN A 516 -18.34 14.84 -15.58
N PHE A 517 -18.78 16.09 -15.41
CA PHE A 517 -17.96 17.27 -15.64
C PHE A 517 -17.62 17.92 -14.29
N PRO A 518 -16.35 18.09 -13.94
CA PRO A 518 -15.96 18.61 -12.63
C PRO A 518 -16.35 20.07 -12.45
N ASN A 519 -16.99 20.42 -11.33
CA ASN A 519 -17.51 21.76 -11.05
C ASN A 519 -16.44 22.87 -11.22
N GLY A 520 -15.22 22.61 -10.78
CA GLY A 520 -14.10 23.56 -10.89
C GLY A 520 -13.68 23.88 -12.34
N SER A 521 -14.01 23.01 -13.30
CA SER A 521 -13.57 23.10 -14.69
C SER A 521 -14.70 23.44 -15.67
N ILE A 522 -15.97 23.52 -15.22
CA ILE A 522 -17.15 23.72 -16.08
C ILE A 522 -16.99 24.94 -17.01
N LYS A 523 -16.50 26.07 -16.48
CA LYS A 523 -16.34 27.31 -17.27
C LYS A 523 -15.32 27.12 -18.40
N THR A 524 -14.19 26.50 -18.11
CA THR A 524 -13.12 26.24 -19.09
C THR A 524 -13.57 25.19 -20.11
N ILE A 525 -14.28 24.16 -19.67
CA ILE A 525 -14.88 23.14 -20.54
C ILE A 525 -15.88 23.78 -21.49
N LYS A 526 -16.81 24.61 -20.99
CA LYS A 526 -17.74 25.38 -21.82
C LYS A 526 -16.97 26.23 -22.83
N SER A 527 -15.98 27.00 -22.38
CA SER A 527 -15.20 27.86 -23.26
C SER A 527 -14.55 27.09 -24.41
N TYR A 528 -13.95 25.93 -24.13
CA TYR A 528 -13.32 25.11 -25.16
C TYR A 528 -14.36 24.49 -26.11
N LEU A 529 -15.39 23.81 -25.57
CA LEU A 529 -16.39 23.11 -26.37
C LEU A 529 -17.24 24.05 -27.24
N MET A 530 -17.47 25.29 -26.80
CA MET A 530 -18.22 26.31 -27.55
C MET A 530 -17.34 27.18 -28.45
N THR A 531 -16.01 26.98 -28.47
CA THR A 531 -15.13 27.70 -29.39
C THR A 531 -15.25 27.10 -30.78
N VAL A 532 -15.76 27.87 -31.74
CA VAL A 532 -15.83 27.44 -33.15
C VAL A 532 -14.42 27.22 -33.69
N PRO A 533 -14.07 25.98 -34.11
CA PRO A 533 -12.80 25.68 -34.75
C PRO A 533 -12.52 26.58 -35.95
N SER A 534 -11.32 27.13 -36.00
CA SER A 534 -10.82 27.95 -37.09
C SER A 534 -9.40 27.54 -37.46
N SER A 535 -8.80 28.18 -38.47
CA SER A 535 -7.39 27.98 -38.77
C SER A 535 -6.45 28.69 -37.78
N GLU A 536 -7.00 29.57 -36.93
CA GLU A 536 -6.25 30.41 -35.99
C GLU A 536 -6.28 29.82 -34.58
N ASN A 537 -7.42 29.25 -34.17
CA ASN A 537 -7.54 28.52 -32.92
C ASN A 537 -7.31 27.03 -33.18
N LYS A 538 -6.39 26.38 -32.44
CA LYS A 538 -6.13 24.94 -32.57
C LYS A 538 -7.28 24.07 -32.03
N ALA A 539 -8.48 24.64 -31.88
CA ALA A 539 -9.64 23.96 -31.34
C ALA A 539 -10.11 22.86 -32.31
N GLN A 540 -10.47 21.72 -31.75
CA GLN A 540 -11.04 20.61 -32.49
C GLN A 540 -12.50 20.44 -32.10
N MET A 541 -13.33 20.16 -33.10
CA MET A 541 -14.74 19.87 -32.88
C MET A 541 -14.88 18.52 -32.17
N LEU A 542 -15.58 18.52 -31.03
CA LEU A 542 -15.89 17.33 -30.23
C LEU A 542 -17.42 17.19 -30.11
N PRO A 543 -18.10 16.76 -31.18
CA PRO A 543 -19.54 16.90 -31.28
C PRO A 543 -20.33 16.03 -30.29
N LEU A 544 -19.87 14.82 -29.97
CA LEU A 544 -20.57 13.96 -29.00
C LEU A 544 -20.40 14.50 -27.58
N THR A 545 -19.20 14.94 -27.24
CA THR A 545 -18.87 15.57 -25.95
C THR A 545 -19.66 16.85 -25.76
N LEU A 546 -19.71 17.70 -26.80
CA LEU A 546 -20.50 18.92 -26.81
C LEU A 546 -21.99 18.63 -26.66
N LYS A 547 -22.53 17.65 -27.40
CA LYS A 547 -23.94 17.22 -27.26
C LYS A 547 -24.23 16.83 -25.81
N VAL A 548 -23.40 16.00 -25.21
CA VAL A 548 -23.59 15.58 -23.80
C VAL A 548 -23.51 16.77 -22.84
N PHE A 549 -22.58 17.70 -23.07
CA PHE A 549 -22.46 18.91 -22.26
C PHE A 549 -23.68 19.85 -22.37
N MET A 550 -24.33 19.89 -23.54
CA MET A 550 -25.59 20.63 -23.75
C MET A 550 -26.73 20.08 -22.88
N ASP A 551 -26.77 18.78 -22.68
CA ASP A 551 -27.77 18.09 -21.85
C ASP A 551 -27.41 18.05 -20.35
N TYR A 552 -26.16 18.39 -20.01
CA TYR A 552 -25.66 18.34 -18.63
C TYR A 552 -26.18 19.51 -17.77
N GLY A 553 -26.81 19.22 -16.64
CA GLY A 553 -27.23 20.26 -15.67
C GLY A 553 -28.52 21.02 -16.02
N GLY A 554 -29.33 20.51 -16.95
CA GLY A 554 -30.65 21.08 -17.28
C GLY A 554 -30.64 22.13 -18.39
N SER A 555 -31.80 22.76 -18.62
CA SER A 555 -32.00 23.76 -19.68
C SER A 555 -31.39 25.11 -19.32
N ASP A 556 -30.45 25.59 -20.14
CA ASP A 556 -29.85 26.92 -20.06
C ASP A 556 -29.98 27.60 -21.44
N ASP A 557 -30.71 28.72 -21.50
CA ASP A 557 -30.94 29.47 -22.74
C ASP A 557 -29.63 29.94 -23.38
N ASN A 558 -28.59 30.24 -22.59
CA ASN A 558 -27.30 30.65 -23.15
C ASN A 558 -26.65 29.51 -23.93
N LYS A 559 -26.75 28.26 -23.44
CA LYS A 559 -26.22 27.09 -24.17
C LYS A 559 -26.90 26.93 -25.53
N PHE A 560 -28.19 27.22 -25.60
CA PHE A 560 -28.94 27.14 -26.85
C PHE A 560 -28.44 28.15 -27.89
N PHE A 561 -28.32 29.43 -27.53
CA PHE A 561 -27.83 30.47 -28.45
C PHE A 561 -26.36 30.24 -28.83
N ASP A 562 -25.51 29.88 -27.86
CA ASP A 562 -24.11 29.54 -28.11
C ASP A 562 -24.00 28.35 -29.09
N LEU A 563 -24.86 27.32 -28.95
CA LEU A 563 -24.88 26.16 -29.86
C LEU A 563 -25.37 26.54 -31.26
N HIS A 564 -26.39 27.40 -31.35
CA HIS A 564 -26.90 27.90 -32.63
C HIS A 564 -25.80 28.64 -33.41
N TYR A 565 -25.08 29.53 -32.74
CA TYR A 565 -23.94 30.22 -33.32
C TYR A 565 -22.85 29.23 -33.75
N TYR A 566 -22.53 28.26 -32.88
CA TYR A 566 -21.50 27.25 -33.17
C TYR A 566 -21.81 26.46 -34.46
N VAL A 567 -23.04 25.96 -34.59
CA VAL A 567 -23.48 25.14 -35.73
C VAL A 567 -23.55 25.97 -37.02
N THR A 568 -24.00 27.21 -36.97
CA THR A 568 -24.15 28.05 -38.17
C THR A 568 -22.82 28.62 -38.68
N CYS A 569 -21.76 28.62 -37.85
CA CYS A 569 -20.45 29.16 -38.18
C CYS A 569 -19.38 28.09 -38.50
N ILE A 570 -19.62 26.81 -38.19
CA ILE A 570 -18.64 25.75 -38.44
C ILE A 570 -18.37 25.55 -39.94
N ARG A 571 -17.11 25.34 -40.31
CA ARG A 571 -16.72 25.04 -41.70
C ARG A 571 -16.50 23.54 -41.92
N PRO A 572 -16.76 23.01 -43.14
CA PRO A 572 -16.64 21.59 -43.44
C PRO A 572 -15.30 20.95 -43.09
N LYS A 573 -14.20 21.68 -43.28
CA LYS A 573 -12.83 21.23 -42.98
C LYS A 573 -12.59 20.91 -41.51
N HIS A 574 -13.40 21.44 -40.60
CA HIS A 574 -13.26 21.25 -39.16
C HIS A 574 -14.19 20.15 -38.59
N VAL A 575 -15.07 19.58 -39.42
CA VAL A 575 -15.92 18.45 -39.03
C VAL A 575 -15.16 17.15 -39.25
N THR A 576 -14.67 16.58 -38.15
CA THR A 576 -13.92 15.32 -38.08
C THR A 576 -14.83 14.10 -37.99
N SER A 577 -15.96 14.21 -37.26
CA SER A 577 -17.01 13.18 -37.15
C SER A 577 -18.32 13.72 -37.71
N GLU A 578 -18.68 13.30 -38.93
CA GLU A 578 -19.91 13.75 -39.60
C GLU A 578 -21.17 13.20 -38.91
N ALA A 579 -21.14 11.93 -38.50
CA ALA A 579 -22.22 11.33 -37.71
C ALA A 579 -22.37 12.03 -36.35
N GLY A 580 -21.27 12.29 -35.64
CA GLY A 580 -21.32 13.07 -34.40
C GLY A 580 -21.91 14.47 -34.62
N PHE A 581 -21.55 15.14 -35.72
CA PHE A 581 -22.15 16.43 -36.07
C PHE A 581 -23.65 16.33 -36.33
N VAL A 582 -24.14 15.28 -37.00
CA VAL A 582 -25.58 15.04 -37.17
C VAL A 582 -26.27 14.89 -35.83
N CYS A 583 -25.67 14.19 -34.87
CA CYS A 583 -26.21 14.07 -33.50
C CYS A 583 -26.32 15.44 -32.80
N LEU A 584 -25.26 16.26 -32.90
CA LEU A 584 -25.25 17.61 -32.33
C LEU A 584 -26.28 18.54 -33.01
N LEU A 585 -26.38 18.46 -34.33
CA LEU A 585 -27.35 19.23 -35.11
C LEU A 585 -28.79 18.82 -34.75
N ALA A 586 -29.07 17.52 -34.60
CA ALA A 586 -30.37 17.04 -34.17
C ALA A 586 -30.77 17.61 -32.81
N ARG A 587 -29.79 17.79 -31.91
CA ARG A 587 -30.03 18.43 -30.61
C ARG A 587 -30.43 19.89 -30.73
N LEU A 588 -29.74 20.66 -31.57
CA LEU A 588 -30.12 22.05 -31.89
C LEU A 588 -31.53 22.11 -32.48
N ILE A 589 -31.83 21.25 -33.47
CA ILE A 589 -33.14 21.19 -34.12
C ILE A 589 -34.23 20.83 -33.12
N GLN A 590 -33.98 19.90 -32.20
CA GLN A 590 -34.91 19.54 -31.13
C GLN A 590 -35.23 20.75 -30.25
N TRP A 591 -34.23 21.55 -29.87
CA TRP A 591 -34.44 22.78 -29.10
C TRP A 591 -35.21 23.84 -29.88
N ILE A 592 -34.88 24.06 -31.16
CA ILE A 592 -35.63 24.99 -32.02
C ILE A 592 -37.10 24.55 -32.11
N ALA A 593 -37.34 23.27 -32.32
CA ALA A 593 -38.68 22.73 -32.45
C ALA A 593 -39.46 22.76 -31.13
N ALA A 594 -38.81 22.56 -29.99
CA ALA A 594 -39.43 22.69 -28.67
C ALA A 594 -39.78 24.15 -28.31
N ARG A 595 -38.99 25.12 -28.78
CA ARG A 595 -39.26 26.57 -28.61
C ARG A 595 -40.29 27.09 -29.60
N SER A 596 -40.45 26.46 -30.76
CA SER A 596 -41.32 26.95 -31.84
C SER A 596 -42.78 27.21 -31.42
N PRO A 597 -43.43 26.34 -30.61
CA PRO A 597 -44.81 26.57 -30.15
C PRO A 597 -44.96 27.77 -29.22
N THR A 598 -43.89 28.17 -28.50
CA THR A 598 -43.92 29.28 -27.55
C THR A 598 -43.71 30.64 -28.21
N LEU A 599 -43.30 30.66 -29.47
CA LEU A 599 -43.21 31.89 -30.25
C LEU A 599 -44.61 32.44 -30.57
N PRO A 600 -44.80 33.77 -30.60
CA PRO A 600 -46.01 34.36 -31.13
C PRO A 600 -46.14 34.04 -32.63
N THR A 601 -47.36 34.16 -33.18
CA THR A 601 -47.62 33.91 -34.61
C THR A 601 -46.74 34.77 -35.53
N HIS A 602 -46.43 35.99 -35.09
CA HIS A 602 -45.50 36.92 -35.71
C HIS A 602 -44.51 37.46 -34.68
N PHE A 603 -43.23 37.50 -35.02
CA PHE A 603 -42.15 38.02 -34.18
C PHE A 603 -41.11 38.74 -35.05
N ALA A 604 -40.17 39.45 -34.40
CA ALA A 604 -39.13 40.17 -35.12
C ALA A 604 -38.26 39.19 -35.93
N PRO A 605 -37.96 39.47 -37.21
CA PRO A 605 -37.11 38.59 -38.02
C PRO A 605 -35.71 38.34 -37.40
N THR A 606 -35.24 39.25 -36.55
CA THR A 606 -33.98 39.12 -35.80
C THR A 606 -34.01 38.00 -34.75
N ASP A 607 -35.20 37.66 -34.25
CA ASP A 607 -35.39 36.59 -33.27
C ASP A 607 -35.62 35.22 -33.96
N ASP A 608 -35.67 35.22 -35.30
CA ASP A 608 -35.86 34.02 -36.11
C ASP A 608 -34.56 33.24 -36.30
N LEU A 609 -34.41 32.22 -35.48
CA LEU A 609 -33.23 31.35 -35.49
C LEU A 609 -33.30 30.25 -36.54
N LEU A 610 -34.46 30.03 -37.18
CA LEU A 610 -34.63 28.98 -38.19
C LEU A 610 -34.03 29.36 -39.56
N PRO A 611 -34.23 30.57 -40.13
CA PRO A 611 -33.63 30.98 -41.39
C PRO A 611 -32.09 30.93 -41.41
N PRO A 612 -31.34 31.35 -40.37
CA PRO A 612 -29.89 31.17 -40.32
C PRO A 612 -29.46 29.71 -40.45
N VAL A 613 -30.19 28.78 -39.81
CA VAL A 613 -29.93 27.34 -39.91
C VAL A 613 -30.22 26.84 -41.32
N ILE A 614 -31.37 27.17 -41.91
CA ILE A 614 -31.71 26.79 -43.29
C ILE A 614 -30.66 27.30 -44.28
N ARG A 615 -30.22 28.56 -44.15
CA ARG A 615 -29.17 29.15 -44.99
C ARG A 615 -27.84 28.43 -44.83
N TYR A 616 -27.47 28.07 -43.61
CA TYR A 616 -26.28 27.26 -43.34
C TYR A 616 -26.39 25.89 -44.01
N LEU A 617 -27.50 25.17 -43.85
CA LEU A 617 -27.72 23.84 -44.44
C LEU A 617 -27.66 23.89 -45.97
N GLY A 618 -28.29 24.90 -46.59
CA GLY A 618 -28.27 25.11 -48.04
C GLY A 618 -26.86 25.40 -48.58
N LYS A 619 -26.00 26.05 -47.79
CA LYS A 619 -24.59 26.27 -48.14
C LYS A 619 -23.73 25.02 -47.90
N ALA A 620 -23.88 24.38 -46.73
CA ALA A 620 -23.12 23.20 -46.33
C ALA A 620 -23.47 21.95 -47.16
N GLY A 621 -24.70 21.88 -47.70
CA GLY A 621 -25.17 20.82 -48.58
C GLY A 621 -24.69 20.93 -50.03
N LYS A 622 -24.04 22.02 -50.44
CA LYS A 622 -23.55 22.23 -51.82
C LYS A 622 -22.10 21.79 -51.99
N ASP A 623 -21.75 21.38 -53.21
CA ASP A 623 -20.36 21.20 -53.61
C ASP A 623 -19.89 22.47 -54.32
N GLU A 624 -19.08 23.30 -53.65
CA GLU A 624 -18.46 24.48 -54.27
C GLU A 624 -17.03 24.19 -54.75
N SER A 625 -16.58 22.93 -54.71
CA SER A 625 -15.26 22.57 -55.24
C SER A 625 -15.26 22.60 -56.76
N SER A 626 -14.60 23.61 -57.36
CA SER A 626 -14.19 23.50 -58.76
C SER A 626 -13.16 22.38 -58.89
N PHE A 627 -13.24 21.59 -59.97
CA PHE A 627 -12.29 20.51 -60.27
C PHE A 627 -10.83 20.99 -60.19
N LEU A 628 -10.56 22.21 -60.67
CA LEU A 628 -9.22 22.84 -60.63
C LEU A 628 -8.79 23.21 -59.21
N THR A 629 -9.72 23.63 -58.34
CA THR A 629 -9.41 24.01 -56.94
C THR A 629 -9.13 22.79 -56.07
N ALA A 630 -9.78 21.66 -56.34
CA ALA A 630 -9.56 20.39 -55.65
C ALA A 630 -8.25 19.70 -56.05
N LEU A 631 -7.79 19.90 -57.29
CA LEU A 631 -6.53 19.33 -57.79
C LEU A 631 -5.29 20.05 -57.25
N ILE A 632 -5.39 21.38 -57.05
CA ILE A 632 -4.26 22.24 -56.64
C ILE A 632 -4.17 22.38 -55.11
N SER A 633 -5.32 22.40 -54.42
CA SER A 633 -5.36 22.51 -52.97
C SER A 633 -5.89 21.19 -52.40
N SER A 634 -5.04 20.41 -51.77
CA SER A 634 -5.38 19.20 -51.00
C SER A 634 -6.27 19.48 -49.76
N LYS A 635 -6.95 20.64 -49.73
CA LYS A 635 -7.78 21.10 -48.61
C LYS A 635 -9.21 20.63 -48.81
N LYS A 636 -9.77 19.97 -47.79
CA LYS A 636 -11.19 19.59 -47.72
C LYS A 636 -12.07 20.84 -47.80
N THR A 637 -12.66 21.13 -48.96
CA THR A 637 -13.52 22.32 -49.17
C THR A 637 -15.00 22.06 -48.94
N SER A 638 -15.46 20.81 -49.06
CA SER A 638 -16.85 20.40 -48.89
C SER A 638 -17.00 19.19 -47.95
N HIS A 639 -18.22 18.96 -47.46
CA HIS A 639 -18.58 17.76 -46.71
C HIS A 639 -18.63 16.53 -47.62
N SER A 640 -18.59 15.33 -47.03
CA SER A 640 -18.80 14.10 -47.81
C SER A 640 -20.17 14.13 -48.50
N GLN A 641 -20.30 13.38 -49.61
CA GLN A 641 -21.59 13.24 -50.30
C GLN A 641 -22.71 12.76 -49.36
N LYS A 642 -22.36 11.87 -48.43
CA LYS A 642 -23.29 11.34 -47.42
C LYS A 642 -23.87 12.45 -46.54
N LEU A 643 -22.99 13.24 -45.93
CA LEU A 643 -23.43 14.34 -45.06
C LEU A 643 -24.17 15.42 -45.87
N ARG A 644 -23.70 15.75 -47.08
CA ARG A 644 -24.38 16.74 -47.93
C ARG A 644 -25.83 16.36 -48.21
N VAL A 645 -26.11 15.11 -48.55
CA VAL A 645 -27.49 14.63 -48.76
C VAL A 645 -28.32 14.70 -47.49
N VAL A 646 -27.77 14.29 -46.33
CA VAL A 646 -28.46 14.40 -45.04
C VAL A 646 -28.83 15.86 -44.74
N LEU A 647 -27.90 16.81 -44.97
CA LEU A 647 -28.15 18.25 -44.76
C LEU A 647 -29.17 18.82 -45.76
N GLN A 648 -29.15 18.39 -47.03
CA GLN A 648 -30.13 18.78 -48.05
C GLN A 648 -31.54 18.27 -47.72
N ILE A 649 -31.67 17.01 -47.30
CA ILE A 649 -32.97 16.45 -46.88
C ILE A 649 -33.54 17.27 -45.71
N LEU A 650 -32.71 17.59 -44.71
CA LEU A 650 -33.14 18.42 -43.58
C LEU A 650 -33.50 19.84 -44.02
N GLU A 651 -32.71 20.46 -44.90
CA GLU A 651 -32.98 21.80 -45.45
C GLU A 651 -34.33 21.87 -46.16
N LEU A 652 -34.62 20.90 -47.03
CA LEU A 652 -35.92 20.77 -47.70
C LEU A 652 -37.05 20.60 -46.68
N TYR A 653 -36.84 19.77 -45.65
CA TYR A 653 -37.87 19.52 -44.65
C TYR A 653 -38.18 20.77 -43.81
N LEU A 654 -37.15 21.46 -43.31
CA LEU A 654 -37.29 22.69 -42.53
C LEU A 654 -37.92 23.81 -43.37
N THR A 655 -37.54 23.92 -44.65
CA THR A 655 -38.15 24.86 -45.59
C THR A 655 -39.65 24.58 -45.79
N GLN A 656 -40.04 23.30 -45.86
CA GLN A 656 -41.45 22.90 -45.93
C GLN A 656 -42.24 23.32 -44.67
N GLN A 657 -41.60 23.38 -43.50
CA GLN A 657 -42.25 23.79 -42.25
C GLN A 657 -42.30 25.32 -42.06
N THR A 658 -41.60 26.10 -42.90
CA THR A 658 -41.46 27.55 -42.72
C THR A 658 -42.59 28.30 -43.43
N LEU A 659 -43.18 29.30 -42.77
CA LEU A 659 -44.28 30.14 -43.32
C LEU A 659 -43.81 31.53 -43.83
N GLY A 660 -42.51 31.81 -43.70
CA GLY A 660 -41.87 33.09 -43.99
C GLY A 660 -41.03 33.57 -42.80
N GLU A 661 -40.12 34.52 -43.02
CA GLU A 661 -39.30 35.11 -41.94
C GLU A 661 -40.17 35.83 -40.91
N GLY A 662 -39.86 35.66 -39.62
CA GLY A 662 -40.60 36.29 -38.52
C GLY A 662 -42.01 35.73 -38.33
N LYS A 663 -42.29 34.54 -38.86
CA LYS A 663 -43.55 33.82 -38.67
C LYS A 663 -43.30 32.48 -37.99
N ARG A 664 -44.20 32.11 -37.07
CA ARG A 664 -44.11 30.82 -36.38
C ARG A 664 -44.14 29.67 -37.40
N PRO A 665 -43.18 28.71 -37.35
CA PRO A 665 -43.21 27.57 -38.24
C PRO A 665 -44.40 26.66 -37.92
N ARG A 666 -44.64 25.70 -38.80
CA ARG A 666 -45.72 24.74 -38.63
C ARG A 666 -45.49 23.85 -37.40
N CYS A 667 -46.25 24.11 -36.32
CA CYS A 667 -46.11 23.44 -35.03
C CYS A 667 -47.18 22.38 -34.73
N ASP A 668 -48.30 22.40 -35.46
CA ASP A 668 -49.47 21.58 -35.16
C ASP A 668 -49.75 20.58 -36.28
N ALA A 669 -50.26 19.40 -35.87
CA ALA A 669 -50.85 18.42 -36.76
C ALA A 669 -51.96 19.05 -37.62
N ASN A 670 -52.12 18.58 -38.86
CA ASN A 670 -53.09 19.07 -39.85
C ASN A 670 -52.91 20.53 -40.31
N SER A 671 -51.88 21.24 -39.86
CA SER A 671 -51.59 22.57 -40.39
C SER A 671 -51.22 22.51 -41.88
N PRO A 672 -51.70 23.46 -42.71
CA PRO A 672 -51.50 23.43 -44.15
C PRO A 672 -50.02 23.57 -44.52
N VAL A 673 -49.59 22.83 -45.54
CA VAL A 673 -48.25 22.95 -46.13
C VAL A 673 -48.30 23.93 -47.29
N LEU A 674 -47.71 25.11 -47.11
CA LEU A 674 -47.70 26.15 -48.15
C LEU A 674 -46.56 25.96 -49.17
N ASN A 675 -45.48 25.29 -48.78
CA ASN A 675 -44.26 25.13 -49.59
C ASN A 675 -43.84 23.65 -49.64
N SER A 676 -44.61 22.82 -50.35
CA SER A 676 -44.29 21.39 -50.47
C SER A 676 -42.95 21.16 -51.18
N ARG A 677 -42.09 20.31 -50.60
CA ARG A 677 -40.73 20.00 -51.12
C ARG A 677 -40.57 18.55 -51.56
N ILE A 678 -41.66 17.79 -51.64
CA ILE A 678 -41.63 16.37 -52.00
C ILE A 678 -41.12 16.09 -53.42
N SER A 679 -41.44 16.95 -54.40
CA SER A 679 -40.94 16.80 -55.77
C SER A 679 -39.41 16.92 -55.82
N THR A 680 -38.87 17.96 -55.20
CA THR A 680 -37.42 18.18 -55.09
C THR A 680 -36.71 17.05 -54.34
N LEU A 681 -37.32 16.50 -53.28
CA LEU A 681 -36.79 15.32 -52.59
C LEU A 681 -36.70 14.09 -53.52
N LYS A 682 -37.73 13.83 -54.32
CA LYS A 682 -37.77 12.72 -55.28
C LYS A 682 -36.73 12.91 -56.40
N GLU A 683 -36.57 14.14 -56.90
CA GLU A 683 -35.54 14.48 -57.88
C GLU A 683 -34.13 14.24 -57.32
N LEU A 684 -33.86 14.65 -56.08
CA LEU A 684 -32.58 14.36 -55.40
C LEU A 684 -32.32 12.85 -55.25
N ALA A 685 -33.35 12.07 -54.92
CA ALA A 685 -33.24 10.61 -54.79
C ALA A 685 -32.91 9.92 -56.12
N GLN A 686 -33.36 10.47 -57.25
CA GLN A 686 -33.11 9.93 -58.60
C GLN A 686 -31.71 10.24 -59.14
N GLN A 687 -30.97 11.16 -58.51
CA GLN A 687 -29.62 11.49 -58.95
C GLN A 687 -28.69 10.29 -58.78
N LYS A 688 -27.91 9.98 -59.84
CA LYS A 688 -26.97 8.84 -59.84
C LYS A 688 -25.98 8.88 -58.66
N ALA A 689 -25.56 10.07 -58.24
CA ALA A 689 -24.66 10.27 -57.11
C ALA A 689 -25.24 9.85 -55.74
N ASN A 690 -26.56 9.67 -55.65
CA ASN A 690 -27.30 9.46 -54.40
C ASN A 690 -27.89 8.05 -54.25
N GLN A 691 -27.70 7.17 -55.24
CA GLN A 691 -28.31 5.83 -55.28
C GLN A 691 -27.96 4.96 -54.07
N ASN A 692 -26.77 5.16 -53.47
CA ASN A 692 -26.33 4.44 -52.27
C ASN A 692 -27.01 4.92 -50.97
N MET A 693 -27.90 5.93 -51.04
CA MET A 693 -28.64 6.50 -49.91
C MET A 693 -30.15 6.30 -50.03
N ASN A 694 -30.62 5.39 -50.88
CA ASN A 694 -32.04 5.10 -51.08
C ASN A 694 -32.79 4.82 -49.76
N GLU A 695 -32.16 4.14 -48.80
CA GLU A 695 -32.76 3.87 -47.49
C GLU A 695 -33.09 5.17 -46.74
N ALA A 696 -32.18 6.14 -46.74
CA ALA A 696 -32.38 7.44 -46.13
C ALA A 696 -33.49 8.25 -46.84
N PHE A 697 -33.54 8.23 -48.18
CA PHE A 697 -34.61 8.88 -48.94
C PHE A 697 -35.98 8.24 -48.72
N ASN A 698 -36.05 6.91 -48.65
CA ASN A 698 -37.28 6.19 -48.35
C ASN A 698 -37.79 6.55 -46.96
N LYS A 699 -36.90 6.60 -45.98
CA LYS A 699 -37.22 7.01 -44.61
C LYS A 699 -37.68 8.47 -44.56
N ALA A 700 -36.98 9.38 -45.25
CA ALA A 700 -37.33 10.78 -45.34
C ALA A 700 -38.70 11.01 -45.99
N THR A 701 -39.03 10.25 -47.05
CA THR A 701 -40.27 10.43 -47.82
C THR A 701 -41.53 10.40 -46.94
N ALA A 702 -41.59 9.52 -45.94
CA ALA A 702 -42.71 9.46 -44.99
C ALA A 702 -42.95 10.80 -44.28
N TYR A 703 -41.87 11.49 -43.86
CA TYR A 703 -41.94 12.78 -43.18
C TYR A 703 -42.49 13.89 -44.07
N PHE A 704 -42.30 13.82 -45.38
CA PHE A 704 -42.77 14.84 -46.33
C PHE A 704 -44.21 14.62 -46.78
N VAL A 705 -44.69 13.37 -46.77
CA VAL A 705 -46.03 12.99 -47.29
C VAL A 705 -47.08 12.93 -46.20
N GLN A 706 -46.75 12.41 -45.01
CA GLN A 706 -47.69 12.31 -43.88
C GLN A 706 -47.79 13.65 -43.14
N ILE A 707 -48.25 14.67 -43.84
CA ILE A 707 -48.26 16.07 -43.39
C ILE A 707 -49.22 16.32 -42.23
N GLU A 708 -50.23 15.46 -42.07
CA GLU A 708 -51.14 15.41 -40.92
C GLU A 708 -50.42 15.06 -39.62
N THR A 709 -49.35 14.26 -39.71
CA THR A 709 -48.60 13.75 -38.54
C THR A 709 -47.32 14.55 -38.30
N HIS A 710 -46.56 14.84 -39.35
CA HIS A 710 -45.21 15.40 -39.22
C HIS A 710 -45.21 16.92 -39.38
N HIS A 711 -44.55 17.62 -38.46
CA HIS A 711 -44.40 19.08 -38.39
C HIS A 711 -43.03 19.43 -37.78
N ILE A 712 -42.73 20.69 -37.41
CA ILE A 712 -41.36 21.09 -36.98
C ILE A 712 -40.78 20.22 -35.85
N GLN A 713 -41.59 19.74 -34.91
CA GLN A 713 -41.20 18.80 -33.84
C GLN A 713 -40.71 17.43 -34.35
N SER A 714 -41.04 17.03 -35.57
CA SER A 714 -40.51 15.81 -36.20
C SER A 714 -39.11 15.99 -36.81
N ALA A 715 -38.60 17.23 -36.92
CA ALA A 715 -37.36 17.51 -37.67
C ALA A 715 -36.11 16.86 -37.06
N SER A 716 -35.98 16.82 -35.73
CA SER A 716 -34.84 16.15 -35.08
C SER A 716 -34.89 14.64 -35.29
N LYS A 717 -36.09 14.05 -35.18
CA LYS A 717 -36.32 12.62 -35.39
C LYS A 717 -36.03 12.22 -36.85
N LEU A 718 -36.50 13.01 -37.82
CA LEU A 718 -36.15 12.84 -39.23
C LEU A 718 -34.62 12.82 -39.40
N LEU A 719 -33.92 13.81 -38.84
CA LEU A 719 -32.47 13.93 -38.96
C LEU A 719 -31.73 12.71 -38.37
N LEU A 720 -32.16 12.21 -37.22
CA LEU A 720 -31.57 11.04 -36.58
C LEU A 720 -31.86 9.77 -37.39
N ASP A 721 -33.09 9.59 -37.88
CA ASP A 721 -33.50 8.45 -38.72
C ASP A 721 -32.68 8.38 -40.01
N ILE A 722 -32.59 9.48 -40.77
CA ILE A 722 -31.82 9.51 -42.02
C ILE A 722 -30.32 9.39 -41.73
N GLY A 723 -29.84 10.03 -40.67
CA GLY A 723 -28.45 9.92 -40.23
C GLY A 723 -28.07 8.48 -39.92
N ARG A 724 -28.94 7.75 -39.19
CA ARG A 724 -28.72 6.35 -38.84
C ARG A 724 -28.70 5.44 -40.06
N CYS A 725 -29.59 5.65 -41.04
CA CYS A 725 -29.52 4.94 -42.32
C CYS A 725 -28.21 5.21 -43.08
N THR A 726 -27.69 6.44 -43.03
CA THR A 726 -26.50 6.86 -43.79
C THR A 726 -25.16 6.46 -43.14
N PHE A 727 -25.04 6.62 -41.82
CA PHE A 727 -23.79 6.43 -41.07
C PHE A 727 -23.76 5.13 -40.26
N ARG A 728 -24.92 4.56 -39.90
CA ARG A 728 -25.09 3.33 -39.11
C ARG A 728 -24.59 3.39 -37.66
N ASP A 729 -24.14 4.56 -37.20
CA ASP A 729 -23.76 4.79 -35.82
C ASP A 729 -24.97 4.72 -34.87
N ARG A 730 -24.83 3.98 -33.77
CA ARG A 730 -25.94 3.74 -32.81
C ARG A 730 -26.25 4.94 -31.93
N PHE A 731 -25.32 5.89 -31.79
CA PHE A 731 -25.59 7.14 -31.07
C PHE A 731 -26.57 8.06 -31.82
N LEU A 732 -26.88 7.77 -33.10
CA LEU A 732 -27.91 8.44 -33.89
C LEU A 732 -29.31 7.90 -33.56
N THR A 733 -29.68 7.98 -32.30
CA THR A 733 -31.01 7.65 -31.79
C THR A 733 -31.52 8.76 -30.90
N ASP A 734 -32.83 8.83 -30.74
CA ASP A 734 -33.45 9.74 -29.78
C ASP A 734 -32.92 9.49 -28.36
N VAL A 735 -32.95 10.55 -27.55
CA VAL A 735 -32.68 10.51 -26.10
C VAL A 735 -33.96 10.22 -25.36
#